data_AF-A0A1Y4L6H1-F1
#
_entry.id   AF-A0A1Y4L6H1-F1
#
_cell.length_a   1.000
_cell.length_b   1.000
_cell.length_c   1.000
_cell.angle_alpha   90.00
_cell.angle_beta   90.00
_cell.angle_gamma   90.00
#
_symmetry.space_group_name_H-M   'P 1'
#
loop_
_entity.id
_entity.type
_entity.pdbx_description
1 polymer ?
#
loop_
_entity_poly.entity_id
_entity_poly.type
_entity_poly.pdbx_seq_one_letter_code
_entity_poly.pdbx_strand_id
1 'polypeptide(L)'
;MALPKEPIVKKFFTNKIESTRDDWYGYLVRIARIFYTLDGEEYNRDVLMGKFSSMSGRNASQAQRDSSNFRDEFGAYGTYLGIYHLEQRNGKWYIVVSNAAKKFLCCENPNAAAFCRAQLSLFQYPNGAGSGISANGGQSVQGNIKADTMREIQNGVRINPFRLICKIVVGEVEINKKKYSDIAIPYTAIFCMVNDDRINQNYNPSVEIVASVFSEYCTAGDNVEMSLEGLTNFKRNFHILEKTGLFTRDSKFGLLIAQRNYAVAYDCIKVIADMDIFFDGFEELYESPSEDGVRDVISGPKWGEYYDAARLSPDILAALGVEEDDAPIKSFLSTHDFSPAHLLQEPDNQEGMFKKWLTAQTKANGAPYSENTRNQYISALKAISGSFPEAVVPYTSIFEIADVATFDRSQAAIKADKGYDAFNKARGNGSLSAGLDLYRRFLMERVSSNDVEYLSTAWFRLAAEKYAQVDTEANELYQQFQSLYAPEKLRAFPDEDLLGYIFLGVNDRSLCNALEFDAQYTQFGSIAGGTAYKYNLFYSRNEETWKTSFGEGGQRSVSQEEALEIGKQIRDALVAGADIISNHEMLVTVNDYNDLLNGLNTAIPQYITKMWFLKYYHMMFPHILPNFYNEAWQKHILCNLNIVPSDAQFIRMGQINVFVNECGISNIVFSKIIFDSIGSPKTFYRIGTGDNGIYFNEWRQNNYVAIGWNELGDLAATYQEDVDSKGIITDALKSQWNYDNRLASRKYGEINSFYSAAADTTYVVAMAGQKVLAIGLVTGGYFFDETKEYGHCRPVRWLKVFEKGKTLPVEGEGKLTTFYELKNSENICYLYSLLHGRDETPNDVPEEAPVEQIRPISFNTGLISDQPRNRILFGAPGTGKSFTLNHEKDALLADGGEYERVTFHPDYSYANFVGTYKPVPCKDSDGKDAITYSYVPGPFMRTYVKSLRNSRTDASKPFLLIIEEINRANVAAVFGDVFQLLDRGDDEVSEYPIQASEDIKRYLAGELGGNPDDYSEIRIPDNMFIWATMNSADQGVFPMDTAFKRRWDFTYLGIDDSEAGIVGKKVILGQGEYRRIVEWNALRKAINNELLTYKVNEDKLMGPYFISKKNLRESEMIDPTVFTRIFKNKVIMYLFDDAAKQKRITLFGGCDEKAKNQYSKICREFDTKGVYIFCEGISSQFIDNGPEDDGE
;
A
#
# COMPACT_ATOMS: atom_id res chain seq x y z
N MET A 1 -8.11 13.69 53.64
CA MET A 1 -8.04 14.41 52.35
C MET A 1 -8.79 15.72 52.50
N ALA A 2 -8.11 16.85 52.34
CA ALA A 2 -8.68 18.19 52.46
C ALA A 2 -8.24 19.02 51.25
N LEU A 3 -8.68 18.62 50.06
CA LEU A 3 -8.40 19.37 48.84
C LEU A 3 -9.17 20.71 48.84
N PRO A 4 -8.60 21.77 48.25
CA PRO A 4 -9.32 23.00 48.01
C PRO A 4 -10.46 22.75 47.00
N LYS A 5 -11.59 23.47 47.16
CA LYS A 5 -12.76 23.33 46.27
C LYS A 5 -12.44 23.64 44.80
N GLU A 6 -11.52 24.57 44.57
CA GLU A 6 -10.90 24.84 43.28
C GLU A 6 -9.41 24.48 43.32
N PRO A 7 -8.84 23.93 42.23
CA PRO A 7 -7.41 23.66 42.15
C PRO A 7 -6.59 24.95 42.22
N ILE A 8 -5.54 24.95 43.05
CA ILE A 8 -4.57 26.05 43.17
C ILE A 8 -3.61 26.00 41.98
N VAL A 9 -3.00 24.82 41.73
CA VAL A 9 -2.16 24.52 40.57
C VAL A 9 -3.07 24.04 39.44
N LYS A 10 -3.48 24.98 38.58
CA LYS A 10 -4.47 24.74 37.50
C LYS A 10 -3.88 24.13 36.22
N LYS A 11 -2.55 24.09 36.07
CA LYS A 11 -1.84 23.63 34.86
C LYS A 11 -0.63 22.80 35.29
N PHE A 12 -0.46 21.61 34.72
CA PHE A 12 0.70 20.74 34.97
C PHE A 12 1.59 20.76 33.72
N PHE A 13 2.78 21.37 33.83
CA PHE A 13 3.53 21.91 32.69
C PHE A 13 2.69 22.88 31.81
N THR A 14 3.29 23.47 30.78
CA THR A 14 2.57 24.35 29.84
C THR A 14 1.93 23.55 28.70
N ASN A 15 0.69 23.88 28.34
CA ASN A 15 0.00 23.31 27.18
C ASN A 15 0.52 23.84 25.83
N LYS A 16 1.53 24.73 25.87
CA LYS A 16 2.11 25.40 24.70
C LYS A 16 3.34 24.67 24.11
N ILE A 17 3.81 23.58 24.74
CA ILE A 17 4.87 22.72 24.17
C ILE A 17 4.22 21.61 23.35
N GLU A 18 4.27 21.72 22.02
CA GLU A 18 3.72 20.74 21.08
C GLU A 18 4.63 19.51 20.96
N SER A 19 4.56 18.60 21.95
CA SER A 19 5.42 17.41 21.99
C SER A 19 4.97 16.23 21.10
N THR A 20 3.84 16.37 20.41
CA THR A 20 3.18 15.33 19.58
C THR A 20 3.79 15.07 18.21
N ARG A 21 4.81 15.83 17.77
CA ARG A 21 5.41 15.66 16.44
C ARG A 21 6.25 14.38 16.33
N ASP A 22 6.28 13.78 15.14
CA ASP A 22 7.07 12.58 14.85
C ASP A 22 8.59 12.89 14.94
N ASP A 23 9.07 13.93 14.23
CA ASP A 23 10.40 14.53 14.46
C ASP A 23 10.37 15.61 15.56
N TRP A 24 9.93 15.27 16.78
CA TRP A 24 9.96 16.25 17.87
C TRP A 24 11.39 16.57 18.33
N TYR A 25 12.28 15.58 18.37
CA TYR A 25 13.66 15.78 18.84
C TYR A 25 14.48 16.63 17.86
N GLY A 26 14.40 16.37 16.55
CA GLY A 26 15.05 17.21 15.52
C GLY A 26 14.41 18.60 15.41
N TYR A 27 13.11 18.74 15.70
CA TYR A 27 12.48 20.06 15.83
C TYR A 27 13.01 20.87 17.02
N LEU A 28 13.14 20.24 18.21
CA LEU A 28 13.72 20.87 19.40
C LEU A 28 15.18 21.31 19.18
N VAL A 29 16.00 20.47 18.54
CA VAL A 29 17.39 20.76 18.17
C VAL A 29 17.48 21.97 17.25
N ARG A 30 16.61 22.05 16.23
CA ARG A 30 16.56 23.20 15.31
C ARG A 30 16.18 24.51 16.03
N ILE A 31 15.22 24.48 16.95
CA ILE A 31 14.86 25.64 17.79
C ILE A 31 16.05 26.09 18.64
N ALA A 32 16.74 25.16 19.31
CA ALA A 32 17.89 25.48 20.15
C ALA A 32 19.05 26.08 19.34
N ARG A 33 19.35 25.55 18.16
CA ARG A 33 20.38 26.08 17.25
C ARG A 33 20.03 27.49 16.74
N ILE A 34 18.76 27.80 16.45
CA ILE A 34 18.34 29.18 16.13
C ILE A 34 18.59 30.13 17.30
N PHE A 35 18.20 29.76 18.52
CA PHE A 35 18.50 30.59 19.69
C PHE A 35 20.01 30.75 19.90
N TYR A 36 20.80 29.70 19.63
CA TYR A 36 22.27 29.77 19.72
C TYR A 36 22.88 30.78 18.73
N THR A 37 22.26 30.99 17.55
CA THR A 37 22.64 32.09 16.62
C THR A 37 22.27 33.50 17.11
N LEU A 38 21.66 33.63 18.28
CA LEU A 38 21.26 34.88 18.93
C LEU A 38 21.83 34.98 20.36
N ASP A 39 22.70 34.05 20.77
CA ASP A 39 23.30 34.03 22.10
C ASP A 39 24.23 35.24 22.28
N GLY A 40 23.90 36.10 23.25
CA GLY A 40 24.58 37.37 23.52
C GLY A 40 24.08 38.56 22.70
N GLU A 41 23.11 38.39 21.79
CA GLU A 41 22.54 39.46 20.97
C GLU A 41 21.41 40.21 21.70
N GLU A 42 21.22 41.49 21.33
CA GLU A 42 20.12 42.31 21.87
C GLU A 42 18.76 41.76 21.39
N TYR A 43 17.81 41.60 22.32
CA TYR A 43 16.50 41.01 22.02
C TYR A 43 15.73 41.87 21.02
N ASN A 44 15.63 41.36 19.79
CA ASN A 44 14.85 41.97 18.72
C ASN A 44 13.77 40.98 18.26
N ARG A 45 12.51 41.32 18.52
CA ARG A 45 11.34 40.49 18.20
C ARG A 45 11.23 40.20 16.70
N ASP A 46 11.51 41.18 15.83
CA ASP A 46 11.32 41.04 14.39
C ASP A 46 12.42 40.19 13.76
N VAL A 47 13.67 40.31 14.24
CA VAL A 47 14.78 39.40 13.89
C VAL A 47 14.44 37.97 14.30
N LEU A 48 13.94 37.78 15.53
CA LEU A 48 13.55 36.46 16.04
C LEU A 48 12.43 35.82 15.20
N MET A 49 11.39 36.60 14.87
CA MET A 49 10.27 36.17 14.02
C MET A 49 10.73 35.84 12.59
N GLY A 50 11.66 36.63 12.03
CA GLY A 50 12.30 36.36 10.75
C GLY A 50 13.00 35.01 10.72
N LYS A 51 13.85 34.72 11.71
CA LYS A 51 14.57 33.43 11.80
C LYS A 51 13.62 32.24 11.97
N PHE A 52 12.54 32.38 12.73
CA PHE A 52 11.57 31.28 12.90
C PHE A 52 10.66 31.08 11.67
N SER A 53 10.37 32.13 10.90
CA SER A 53 9.51 32.02 9.71
C SER A 53 10.06 31.01 8.68
N SER A 54 11.39 30.96 8.52
CA SER A 54 12.06 30.05 7.58
C SER A 54 11.90 28.55 7.91
N MET A 55 11.67 28.18 9.18
CA MET A 55 11.36 26.79 9.55
C MET A 55 9.91 26.40 9.32
N SER A 56 8.99 27.36 9.29
CA SER A 56 7.54 27.10 9.29
C SER A 56 6.92 26.93 7.90
N GLY A 57 7.64 27.32 6.84
CA GLY A 57 7.13 27.36 5.47
C GLY A 57 6.01 28.39 5.22
N ARG A 58 5.61 29.18 6.24
CA ARG A 58 4.54 30.18 6.15
C ARG A 58 5.10 31.57 5.88
N ASN A 59 4.47 32.31 4.96
CA ASN A 59 4.86 33.69 4.65
C ASN A 59 4.75 34.60 5.89
N ALA A 60 5.73 35.48 6.09
CA ALA A 60 5.82 36.37 7.25
C ALA A 60 4.58 37.27 7.46
N SER A 61 3.85 37.58 6.39
CA SER A 61 2.58 38.34 6.43
C SER A 61 1.41 37.54 7.02
N GLN A 62 1.40 36.21 6.90
CA GLN A 62 0.44 35.34 7.62
C GLN A 62 0.87 35.18 9.09
N ALA A 63 2.17 35.05 9.37
CA ALA A 63 2.69 34.98 10.74
C ALA A 63 2.37 36.25 11.57
N GLN A 64 2.28 37.42 10.94
CA GLN A 64 1.78 38.63 11.61
C GLN A 64 0.30 38.57 11.99
N ARG A 65 -0.56 37.96 11.16
CA ARG A 65 -2.00 37.81 11.45
C ARG A 65 -2.27 36.80 12.58
N ASP A 66 -1.46 35.75 12.67
CA ASP A 66 -1.57 34.68 13.68
C ASP A 66 -0.53 34.78 14.82
N SER A 67 -0.11 36.01 15.16
CA SER A 67 1.02 36.26 16.05
C SER A 67 0.87 35.71 17.49
N SER A 68 -0.33 35.32 17.94
CA SER A 68 -0.55 34.63 19.21
C SER A 68 -0.10 33.17 19.17
N ASN A 69 -0.45 32.43 18.12
CA ASN A 69 -0.09 31.02 17.97
C ASN A 69 1.42 30.87 17.80
N PHE A 70 2.04 31.76 17.01
CA PHE A 70 3.48 31.78 16.80
C PHE A 70 4.27 32.21 18.06
N ARG A 71 3.74 33.16 18.85
CA ARG A 71 4.29 33.52 20.18
C ARG A 71 4.26 32.32 21.12
N ASP A 72 3.16 31.56 21.11
CA ASP A 72 2.98 30.41 21.97
C ASP A 72 3.88 29.24 21.55
N GLU A 73 4.06 29.00 20.25
CA GLU A 73 4.88 27.91 19.72
C GLU A 73 6.40 28.10 19.98
N PHE A 74 6.95 29.32 19.90
CA PHE A 74 8.40 29.53 20.11
C PHE A 74 8.76 30.11 21.48
N GLY A 75 7.88 30.92 22.06
CA GLY A 75 8.04 31.41 23.44
C GLY A 75 7.93 30.29 24.48
N ALA A 76 7.13 29.25 24.21
CA ALA A 76 6.99 28.14 25.15
C ALA A 76 8.24 27.26 25.23
N TYR A 77 8.79 26.82 24.10
CA TYR A 77 9.98 25.97 24.08
C TYR A 77 11.19 26.73 24.62
N GLY A 78 11.31 28.01 24.26
CA GLY A 78 12.34 28.90 24.78
C GLY A 78 12.39 28.96 26.30
N THR A 79 11.28 29.40 26.92
CA THR A 79 11.25 29.77 28.34
C THR A 79 10.78 28.65 29.28
N TYR A 80 9.93 27.70 28.83
CA TYR A 80 9.46 26.60 29.69
C TYR A 80 10.32 25.33 29.61
N LEU A 81 11.11 25.12 28.55
CA LEU A 81 12.18 24.10 28.53
C LEU A 81 13.57 24.68 28.85
N GLY A 82 13.66 25.99 29.07
CA GLY A 82 14.92 26.66 29.45
C GLY A 82 16.00 26.55 28.38
N ILE A 83 15.61 26.73 27.11
CA ILE A 83 16.58 26.84 26.00
C ILE A 83 17.31 28.18 26.10
N TYR A 84 16.61 29.25 26.48
CA TYR A 84 17.20 30.57 26.68
C TYR A 84 16.47 31.35 27.78
N HIS A 85 17.14 32.37 28.30
CA HIS A 85 16.56 33.42 29.14
C HIS A 85 17.00 34.81 28.64
N LEU A 86 16.49 35.85 29.30
CA LEU A 86 16.75 37.24 28.94
C LEU A 86 17.44 37.95 30.10
N GLU A 87 18.54 38.63 29.81
CA GLU A 87 19.36 39.35 30.80
C GLU A 87 19.39 40.84 30.47
N GLN A 88 19.23 41.71 31.46
CA GLN A 88 19.29 43.17 31.25
C GLN A 88 20.71 43.70 31.47
N ARG A 89 21.31 44.29 30.43
CA ARG A 89 22.63 44.93 30.49
C ARG A 89 22.51 46.37 29.99
N ASN A 90 22.92 47.35 30.80
CA ASN A 90 22.89 48.78 30.48
C ASN A 90 21.51 49.29 29.97
N GLY A 91 20.42 48.79 30.56
CA GLY A 91 19.04 49.17 30.19
C GLY A 91 18.47 48.43 28.97
N LYS A 92 19.27 47.64 28.25
CA LYS A 92 18.87 46.82 27.10
C LYS A 92 18.76 45.34 27.49
N TRP A 93 17.97 44.58 26.76
CA TRP A 93 17.75 43.14 27.00
C TRP A 93 18.54 42.31 26.01
N TYR A 94 19.17 41.24 26.49
CA TYR A 94 20.00 40.34 25.68
C TYR A 94 19.51 38.90 25.81
N ILE A 95 19.54 38.14 24.72
CA ILE A 95 19.24 36.70 24.71
C ILE A 95 20.45 35.95 25.26
N VAL A 96 20.23 35.06 26.22
CA VAL A 96 21.26 34.18 26.80
C VAL A 96 20.78 32.75 26.70
N VAL A 97 21.43 31.94 25.87
CA VAL A 97 21.11 30.52 25.67
C VAL A 97 21.73 29.71 26.81
N SER A 98 20.95 28.79 27.37
CA SER A 98 21.41 27.96 28.49
C SER A 98 22.59 27.09 28.08
N ASN A 99 23.52 26.85 29.02
CA ASN A 99 24.65 25.98 28.77
C ASN A 99 24.18 24.52 28.61
N ALA A 100 23.05 24.13 29.20
CA ALA A 100 22.36 22.87 28.92
C ALA A 100 21.96 22.75 27.44
N ALA A 101 21.33 23.78 26.85
CA ALA A 101 20.94 23.74 25.43
C ALA A 101 22.18 23.73 24.51
N LYS A 102 23.24 24.47 24.87
CA LYS A 102 24.52 24.45 24.15
C LYS A 102 25.15 23.06 24.15
N LYS A 103 25.28 22.44 25.32
CA LYS A 103 25.90 21.11 25.50
C LYS A 103 25.08 19.97 24.91
N PHE A 104 23.75 19.98 25.05
CA PHE A 104 22.90 18.81 24.77
C PHE A 104 22.13 18.89 23.44
N LEU A 105 21.97 20.08 22.86
CA LEU A 105 21.20 20.29 21.61
C LEU A 105 22.02 20.97 20.49
N CYS A 106 23.08 21.70 20.82
CA CYS A 106 23.93 22.43 19.85
C CYS A 106 25.32 21.79 19.62
N CYS A 107 25.50 20.56 20.08
CA CYS A 107 26.67 19.72 19.84
C CYS A 107 26.52 18.88 18.54
N GLU A 108 27.54 18.06 18.26
CA GLU A 108 27.59 17.12 17.13
C GLU A 108 26.54 16.00 17.28
N ASN A 109 26.45 15.43 18.49
CA ASN A 109 25.57 14.31 18.84
C ASN A 109 24.45 14.76 19.82
N PRO A 110 23.40 15.49 19.37
CA PRO A 110 22.41 16.08 20.26
C PRO A 110 21.54 15.03 20.97
N ASN A 111 21.57 15.02 22.30
CA ASN A 111 20.79 14.14 23.15
C ASN A 111 19.60 14.88 23.78
N ALA A 112 18.56 15.07 22.98
CA ALA A 112 17.36 15.79 23.39
C ALA A 112 16.57 15.12 24.53
N ALA A 113 16.68 13.79 24.69
CA ALA A 113 16.04 13.07 25.81
C ALA A 113 16.75 13.35 27.14
N ALA A 114 18.09 13.41 27.15
CA ALA A 114 18.87 13.81 28.32
C ALA A 114 18.63 15.28 28.70
N PHE A 115 18.56 16.18 27.71
CA PHE A 115 18.17 17.58 27.92
C PHE A 115 16.80 17.68 28.62
N CYS A 116 15.80 16.93 28.18
CA CYS A 116 14.48 16.88 28.82
C CYS A 116 14.52 16.36 30.26
N ARG A 117 15.27 15.27 30.53
CA ARG A 117 15.44 14.75 31.89
C ARG A 117 16.05 15.80 32.83
N ALA A 118 17.09 16.49 32.36
CA ALA A 118 17.85 17.47 33.14
C ALA A 118 17.07 18.78 33.36
N GLN A 119 16.41 19.33 32.35
CA GLN A 119 15.67 20.60 32.51
C GLN A 119 14.35 20.41 33.26
N LEU A 120 13.59 19.34 32.99
CA LEU A 120 12.35 19.11 33.74
C LEU A 120 12.63 18.79 35.22
N SER A 121 13.80 18.26 35.57
CA SER A 121 14.18 18.05 36.97
C SER A 121 14.41 19.36 37.73
N LEU A 122 14.50 20.52 37.08
CA LEU A 122 14.59 21.83 37.73
C LEU A 122 13.25 22.60 37.76
N PHE A 123 12.24 22.18 37.00
CA PHE A 123 10.99 22.94 36.85
C PHE A 123 10.13 22.90 38.13
N GLN A 124 9.56 24.03 38.57
CA GLN A 124 8.78 24.10 39.80
C GLN A 124 7.56 25.02 39.71
N TYR A 125 6.69 24.95 40.71
CA TYR A 125 5.69 25.96 41.03
C TYR A 125 6.02 26.56 42.42
N PRO A 126 6.07 27.90 42.54
CA PRO A 126 5.88 28.89 41.49
C PRO A 126 7.14 28.99 40.60
N ASN A 127 6.98 29.30 39.31
CA ASN A 127 8.08 29.51 38.36
C ASN A 127 8.20 30.96 37.91
N GLY A 128 9.44 31.37 37.57
CA GLY A 128 9.75 32.64 36.93
C GLY A 128 9.53 32.67 35.41
N ALA A 129 8.89 31.66 34.82
CA ALA A 129 8.63 31.61 33.38
C ALA A 129 7.38 32.42 33.02
N GLY A 130 7.51 33.41 32.13
CA GLY A 130 6.35 34.18 31.64
C GLY A 130 6.56 35.68 31.37
N SER A 131 7.76 36.20 31.62
CA SER A 131 8.16 37.53 31.17
C SER A 131 8.05 37.66 29.64
N GLY A 132 7.52 38.78 29.17
CA GLY A 132 7.34 39.10 27.75
C GLY A 132 7.81 40.53 27.46
N ILE A 133 8.73 40.66 26.51
CA ILE A 133 9.30 41.95 26.13
C ILE A 133 8.57 42.50 24.90
N SER A 134 8.13 43.75 24.98
CA SER A 134 7.51 44.48 23.86
C SER A 134 8.58 44.96 22.86
N ALA A 135 8.16 45.30 21.64
CA ALA A 135 9.08 45.78 20.59
C ALA A 135 9.92 47.01 20.99
N ASN A 136 9.46 47.79 21.98
CA ASN A 136 10.14 48.98 22.48
C ASN A 136 11.01 48.70 23.72
N GLY A 137 11.32 47.43 24.01
CA GLY A 137 12.10 47.01 25.19
C GLY A 137 11.34 47.05 26.53
N GLY A 138 10.08 47.53 26.54
CA GLY A 138 9.24 47.55 27.73
C GLY A 138 8.83 46.14 28.16
N GLN A 139 9.11 45.80 29.42
CA GLN A 139 8.88 44.46 29.97
C GLN A 139 7.49 44.32 30.61
N SER A 140 6.81 43.23 30.27
CA SER A 140 5.46 42.90 30.73
C SER A 140 5.39 41.44 31.18
N VAL A 141 4.86 41.17 32.37
CA VAL A 141 4.47 39.80 32.74
C VAL A 141 3.04 39.57 32.24
N GLN A 142 2.76 38.40 31.65
CA GLN A 142 1.40 38.08 31.20
C GLN A 142 0.46 38.07 32.42
N GLY A 143 -0.66 38.82 32.37
CA GLY A 143 -1.55 39.00 33.52
C GLY A 143 -2.03 37.68 34.14
N ASN A 144 -2.34 36.68 33.31
CA ASN A 144 -2.73 35.34 33.77
C ASN A 144 -1.60 34.61 34.51
N ILE A 145 -0.34 34.79 34.09
CA ILE A 145 0.82 34.18 34.76
C ILE A 145 1.05 34.87 36.11
N LYS A 146 1.04 36.21 36.14
CA LYS A 146 1.12 36.99 37.38
C LYS A 146 0.06 36.54 38.40
N ALA A 147 -1.19 36.38 37.96
CA ALA A 147 -2.29 35.94 38.80
C ALA A 147 -2.19 34.45 39.22
N ASP A 148 -1.68 33.57 38.35
CA ASP A 148 -1.42 32.16 38.68
C ASP A 148 -0.31 32.06 39.74
N THR A 149 0.85 32.70 39.53
CA THR A 149 1.97 32.75 40.49
C THR A 149 1.58 33.41 41.81
N MET A 150 0.80 34.49 41.77
CA MET A 150 0.32 35.15 42.99
C MET A 150 -0.58 34.24 43.83
N ARG A 151 -1.47 33.48 43.17
CA ARG A 151 -2.34 32.48 43.82
C ARG A 151 -1.51 31.33 44.40
N GLU A 152 -0.50 30.85 43.69
CA GLU A 152 0.40 29.79 44.17
C GLU A 152 1.13 30.22 45.46
N ILE A 153 1.71 31.43 45.47
CA ILE A 153 2.40 32.00 46.64
C ILE A 153 1.44 32.21 47.82
N GLN A 154 0.25 32.78 47.59
CA GLN A 154 -0.75 33.01 48.65
C GLN A 154 -1.26 31.72 49.31
N ASN A 155 -1.12 30.56 48.65
CA ASN A 155 -1.48 29.26 49.19
C ASN A 155 -0.26 28.44 49.67
N GLY A 156 0.93 29.05 49.73
CA GLY A 156 2.15 28.41 50.23
C GLY A 156 2.77 27.38 49.29
N VAL A 157 2.34 27.33 48.02
CA VAL A 157 2.76 26.29 47.06
C VAL A 157 4.26 26.37 46.81
N ARG A 158 4.96 25.26 46.99
CA ARG A 158 6.36 24.97 46.69
C ARG A 158 6.44 23.52 46.19
N ILE A 159 6.59 23.28 44.89
CA ILE A 159 6.61 21.90 44.37
C ILE A 159 7.32 21.76 43.02
N ASN A 160 8.10 20.69 42.85
CA ASN A 160 8.54 20.22 41.53
C ASN A 160 7.65 19.06 41.04
N PRO A 161 6.86 19.22 39.96
CA PRO A 161 5.91 18.21 39.49
C PRO A 161 6.59 16.95 38.94
N PHE A 162 7.78 17.07 38.35
CA PHE A 162 8.50 15.93 37.77
C PHE A 162 9.20 15.09 38.84
N ARG A 163 9.82 15.76 39.83
CA ARG A 163 10.38 15.08 41.01
C ARG A 163 9.29 14.41 41.85
N LEU A 164 8.10 15.01 41.98
CA LEU A 164 6.96 14.34 42.62
C LEU A 164 6.65 12.99 41.94
N ILE A 165 6.52 12.96 40.61
CA ILE A 165 6.27 11.71 39.87
C ILE A 165 7.40 10.70 40.10
N CYS A 166 8.65 11.16 40.07
CA CYS A 166 9.80 10.29 40.34
C CYS A 166 9.79 9.75 41.78
N LYS A 167 9.44 10.56 42.77
CA LYS A 167 9.26 10.12 44.17
C LYS A 167 8.09 9.17 44.37
N ILE A 168 7.00 9.29 43.58
CA ILE A 168 5.92 8.30 43.59
C ILE A 168 6.47 6.94 43.17
N VAL A 169 7.26 6.88 42.08
CA VAL A 169 7.93 5.63 41.65
C VAL A 169 8.83 5.09 42.77
N VAL A 170 9.70 5.91 43.36
CA VAL A 170 10.60 5.48 44.44
C VAL A 170 9.82 5.00 45.68
N GLY A 171 8.71 5.64 46.04
CA GLY A 171 7.85 5.20 47.13
C GLY A 171 7.17 3.86 46.84
N GLU A 172 6.69 3.66 45.62
CA GLU A 172 6.08 2.41 45.19
C GLU A 172 7.08 1.23 45.18
N VAL A 173 8.34 1.48 44.78
CA VAL A 173 9.43 0.47 44.81
C VAL A 173 9.98 0.25 46.22
N GLU A 174 10.40 1.30 46.90
CA GLU A 174 11.23 1.18 48.12
C GLU A 174 10.40 1.03 49.39
N ILE A 175 9.19 1.58 49.44
CA ILE A 175 8.28 1.45 50.59
C ILE A 175 7.27 0.33 50.32
N ASN A 176 6.52 0.43 49.22
CA ASN A 176 5.42 -0.50 48.92
C ASN A 176 5.88 -1.78 48.18
N LYS A 177 7.18 -1.92 47.89
CA LYS A 177 7.83 -3.12 47.32
C LYS A 177 7.21 -3.63 46.01
N LYS A 178 6.63 -2.73 45.20
CA LYS A 178 6.14 -3.05 43.85
C LYS A 178 7.30 -3.24 42.87
N LYS A 179 7.10 -4.11 41.88
CA LYS A 179 8.04 -4.24 40.75
C LYS A 179 7.89 -3.04 39.82
N TYR A 180 8.95 -2.69 39.10
CA TYR A 180 8.93 -1.58 38.13
C TYR A 180 7.82 -1.69 37.07
N SER A 181 7.47 -2.92 36.66
CA SER A 181 6.36 -3.23 35.74
C SER A 181 4.97 -2.93 36.29
N ASP A 182 4.82 -2.94 37.62
CA ASP A 182 3.53 -2.93 38.32
C ASP A 182 3.17 -1.50 38.78
N ILE A 183 4.03 -0.52 38.46
CA ILE A 183 3.87 0.89 38.83
C ILE A 183 3.11 1.62 37.72
N ALA A 184 1.86 1.91 38.03
CA ALA A 184 0.97 2.76 37.26
C ALA A 184 0.59 3.98 38.10
N ILE A 185 0.74 5.18 37.53
CA ILE A 185 0.50 6.45 38.22
C ILE A 185 -0.68 7.17 37.55
N PRO A 186 -1.91 7.08 38.08
CA PRO A 186 -3.09 7.69 37.48
C PRO A 186 -2.97 9.22 37.41
N TYR A 187 -3.32 9.82 36.26
CA TYR A 187 -3.28 11.29 36.09
C TYR A 187 -4.13 12.05 37.11
N THR A 188 -5.24 11.45 37.57
CA THR A 188 -6.12 11.99 38.61
C THR A 188 -5.41 12.06 39.96
N ALA A 189 -4.67 11.00 40.35
CA ALA A 189 -3.86 11.00 41.57
C ALA A 189 -2.77 12.08 41.52
N ILE A 190 -2.04 12.21 40.41
CA ILE A 190 -1.03 13.28 40.23
C ILE A 190 -1.68 14.67 40.39
N PHE A 191 -2.86 14.89 39.79
CA PHE A 191 -3.55 16.18 39.88
C PHE A 191 -4.01 16.54 41.30
N CYS A 192 -4.50 15.55 42.05
CA CYS A 192 -4.87 15.73 43.44
C CYS A 192 -3.63 16.02 44.30
N MET A 193 -2.55 15.26 44.12
CA MET A 193 -1.32 15.42 44.90
C MET A 193 -0.65 16.79 44.71
N VAL A 194 -0.63 17.38 43.50
CA VAL A 194 -0.10 18.75 43.34
C VAL A 194 -0.99 19.85 43.95
N ASN A 195 -2.18 19.50 44.42
CA ASN A 195 -3.12 20.39 45.13
C ASN A 195 -3.33 20.00 46.60
N ASP A 196 -2.63 18.98 47.11
CA ASP A 196 -2.66 18.54 48.51
C ASP A 196 -1.57 19.27 49.31
N ASP A 197 -1.95 19.93 50.40
CA ASP A 197 -1.06 20.78 51.21
C ASP A 197 0.10 20.02 51.85
N ARG A 198 -0.09 18.73 52.14
CA ARG A 198 0.96 17.82 52.67
C ARG A 198 2.07 17.55 51.66
N ILE A 199 1.81 17.77 50.37
CA ILE A 199 2.73 17.49 49.26
C ILE A 199 3.23 18.79 48.64
N ASN A 200 2.36 19.78 48.45
CA ASN A 200 2.66 20.94 47.62
C ASN A 200 3.20 22.15 48.36
N GLN A 201 3.49 22.07 49.67
CA GLN A 201 4.11 23.17 50.45
C GLN A 201 5.62 22.97 50.69
N ASN A 202 6.23 21.94 50.10
CA ASN A 202 7.66 21.64 50.19
C ASN A 202 8.19 21.23 48.80
N TYR A 203 9.25 21.87 48.30
CA TYR A 203 9.85 21.54 47.01
C TYR A 203 10.35 20.09 46.91
N ASN A 204 10.71 19.49 48.05
CA ASN A 204 11.28 18.15 48.16
C ASN A 204 10.61 17.36 49.32
N PRO A 205 9.35 16.92 49.17
CA PRO A 205 8.64 16.17 50.21
C PRO A 205 9.26 14.78 50.40
N SER A 206 9.17 14.22 51.61
CA SER A 206 9.76 12.90 51.90
C SER A 206 9.02 11.78 51.15
N VAL A 207 9.74 10.70 50.83
CA VAL A 207 9.20 9.58 50.03
C VAL A 207 8.05 8.89 50.79
N GLU A 208 8.12 8.85 52.12
CA GLU A 208 7.09 8.27 52.99
C GLU A 208 5.77 9.05 52.90
N ILE A 209 5.84 10.39 52.93
CA ILE A 209 4.66 11.26 52.80
C ILE A 209 4.08 11.12 51.38
N VAL A 210 4.94 11.15 50.36
CA VAL A 210 4.53 10.96 48.95
C VAL A 210 3.83 9.61 48.74
N ALA A 211 4.41 8.51 49.22
CA ALA A 211 3.83 7.17 49.08
C ALA A 211 2.50 7.03 49.83
N SER A 212 2.42 7.58 51.05
CA SER A 212 1.18 7.55 51.84
C SER A 212 0.04 8.31 51.17
N VAL A 213 0.30 9.54 50.69
CA VAL A 213 -0.71 10.37 50.02
C VAL A 213 -1.07 9.83 48.64
N PHE A 214 -0.12 9.24 47.90
CA PHE A 214 -0.41 8.56 46.64
C PHE A 214 -1.34 7.36 46.84
N SER A 215 -1.10 6.54 47.86
CA SER A 215 -1.95 5.40 48.21
C SER A 215 -3.37 5.81 48.62
N GLU A 216 -3.49 6.91 49.39
CA GLU A 216 -4.78 7.55 49.71
C GLU A 216 -5.59 7.86 48.43
N TYR A 217 -5.01 8.57 47.46
CA TYR A 217 -5.72 8.95 46.23
C TYR A 217 -5.99 7.77 45.29
N CYS A 218 -5.07 6.81 45.19
CA CYS A 218 -5.32 5.57 44.46
C CYS A 218 -6.46 4.73 45.06
N THR A 219 -6.65 4.78 46.39
CA THR A 219 -7.77 4.10 47.08
C THR A 219 -9.09 4.84 46.92
N ALA A 220 -9.08 6.18 46.92
CA ALA A 220 -10.28 7.00 46.75
C ALA A 220 -10.86 6.93 45.33
N GLY A 221 -10.00 6.82 44.30
CA GLY A 221 -10.41 6.73 42.90
C GLY A 221 -11.19 7.97 42.44
N ASP A 222 -12.36 7.76 41.85
CA ASP A 222 -13.22 8.84 41.35
C ASP A 222 -14.03 9.56 42.46
N ASN A 223 -13.98 9.10 43.71
CA ASN A 223 -14.76 9.66 44.83
C ASN A 223 -14.13 10.93 45.47
N VAL A 224 -13.25 11.62 44.75
CA VAL A 224 -12.51 12.78 45.25
C VAL A 224 -13.26 14.07 44.92
N GLU A 225 -13.80 14.75 45.93
CA GLU A 225 -14.55 16.01 45.79
C GLU A 225 -13.62 17.22 45.52
N MET A 226 -13.15 17.37 44.28
CA MET A 226 -12.50 18.59 43.78
C MET A 226 -13.08 18.98 42.41
N SER A 227 -13.31 20.27 42.14
CA SER A 227 -13.89 20.68 40.86
C SER A 227 -12.96 20.39 39.68
N LEU A 228 -13.48 19.66 38.69
CA LEU A 228 -12.78 19.22 37.49
C LEU A 228 -13.02 20.14 36.27
N GLU A 229 -13.77 21.23 36.43
CA GLU A 229 -14.04 22.19 35.35
C GLU A 229 -12.74 22.84 34.83
N GLY A 230 -12.50 22.72 33.52
CA GLY A 230 -11.29 23.22 32.85
C GLY A 230 -10.19 22.17 32.57
N LEU A 231 -10.35 20.91 33.03
CA LEU A 231 -9.33 19.85 32.87
C LEU A 231 -9.14 19.28 31.46
N THR A 232 -9.85 19.76 30.44
CA THR A 232 -9.85 19.19 29.07
C THR A 232 -8.47 19.11 28.40
N ASN A 233 -7.46 19.84 28.89
CA ASN A 233 -6.08 19.76 28.40
C ASN A 233 -5.08 19.10 29.38
N PHE A 234 -5.46 18.78 30.62
CA PHE A 234 -4.51 18.31 31.64
C PHE A 234 -3.75 17.03 31.24
N LYS A 235 -4.47 16.02 30.71
CA LYS A 235 -3.88 14.78 30.19
C LYS A 235 -2.95 14.99 28.98
N ARG A 236 -3.13 16.09 28.22
CA ARG A 236 -2.32 16.39 27.01
C ARG A 236 -0.92 16.83 27.38
N ASN A 237 -0.76 17.55 28.50
CA ASN A 237 0.52 18.11 28.93
C ASN A 237 1.55 17.05 29.39
N PHE A 238 1.12 15.83 29.73
CA PHE A 238 2.03 14.73 30.11
C PHE A 238 2.88 14.19 28.96
N HIS A 239 2.57 14.57 27.70
CA HIS A 239 3.31 14.11 26.53
C HIS A 239 4.81 14.45 26.61
N ILE A 240 5.19 15.54 27.29
CA ILE A 240 6.59 15.91 27.46
C ILE A 240 7.38 14.88 28.30
N LEU A 241 6.71 14.12 29.18
CA LEU A 241 7.37 13.10 29.99
C LEU A 241 7.80 11.88 29.18
N GLU A 242 7.13 11.56 28.08
CA GLU A 242 7.58 10.50 27.16
C GLU A 242 8.88 10.89 26.46
N LYS A 243 9.07 12.19 26.22
CA LYS A 243 10.30 12.75 25.64
C LYS A 243 11.48 12.76 26.62
N THR A 244 11.31 12.30 27.86
CA THR A 244 12.41 12.00 28.79
C THR A 244 12.99 10.60 28.58
N GLY A 245 12.22 9.68 27.95
CA GLY A 245 12.55 8.26 27.85
C GLY A 245 12.36 7.45 29.15
N LEU A 246 11.92 8.07 30.26
CA LEU A 246 11.71 7.39 31.54
C LEU A 246 10.27 6.88 31.73
N PHE A 247 9.31 7.51 31.06
CA PHE A 247 7.88 7.22 31.21
C PHE A 247 7.20 6.95 29.86
N THR A 248 6.09 6.22 29.88
CA THR A 248 5.17 6.01 28.75
C THR A 248 3.76 6.31 29.22
N ARG A 249 2.94 6.97 28.39
CA ARG A 249 1.55 7.28 28.72
C ARG A 249 0.63 6.13 28.32
N ASP A 250 -0.26 5.77 29.23
CA ASP A 250 -1.38 4.87 28.99
C ASP A 250 -2.70 5.60 29.26
N SER A 251 -3.72 5.35 28.45
CA SER A 251 -5.03 6.02 28.53
C SER A 251 -5.91 5.54 29.69
N LYS A 252 -5.65 4.33 30.19
CA LYS A 252 -6.37 3.63 31.26
C LYS A 252 -5.59 3.64 32.58
N PHE A 253 -4.27 3.45 32.55
CA PHE A 253 -3.42 3.27 33.72
C PHE A 253 -2.61 4.52 34.14
N GLY A 254 -2.54 5.56 33.31
CA GLY A 254 -1.82 6.80 33.64
C GLY A 254 -0.40 6.81 33.09
N LEU A 255 0.60 7.15 33.92
CA LEU A 255 2.02 7.01 33.56
C LEU A 255 2.55 5.65 33.98
N LEU A 256 3.29 5.00 33.08
CA LEU A 256 4.04 3.77 33.31
C LEU A 256 5.54 4.04 33.16
N ILE A 257 6.41 3.25 33.79
CA ILE A 257 7.87 3.31 33.58
C ILE A 257 8.22 2.73 32.20
N ALA A 258 9.18 3.34 31.51
CA ALA A 258 9.58 2.93 30.15
C ALA A 258 10.19 1.52 30.09
N GLN A 259 9.53 0.63 29.36
CA GLN A 259 9.72 -0.83 29.49
C GLN A 259 10.99 -1.39 28.84
N ARG A 260 11.77 -0.59 28.10
CA ARG A 260 12.96 -1.08 27.36
C ARG A 260 14.15 -1.43 28.26
N ASN A 261 14.26 -0.79 29.43
CA ASN A 261 15.22 -1.15 30.47
C ASN A 261 14.79 -0.54 31.82
N TYR A 262 13.92 -1.24 32.55
CA TYR A 262 13.35 -0.74 33.80
C TYR A 262 14.39 -0.35 34.86
N ALA A 263 15.52 -1.06 34.93
CA ALA A 263 16.58 -0.78 35.90
C ALA A 263 17.25 0.58 35.62
N VAL A 264 17.73 0.78 34.38
CA VAL A 264 18.36 2.05 33.99
C VAL A 264 17.39 3.24 34.04
N ALA A 265 16.10 3.00 33.71
CA ALA A 265 15.07 4.02 33.89
C ALA A 265 14.85 4.34 35.38
N TYR A 266 14.81 3.32 36.26
CA TYR A 266 14.65 3.51 37.70
C TYR A 266 15.84 4.22 38.35
N ASP A 267 17.07 3.86 38.00
CA ASP A 267 18.28 4.50 38.53
C ASP A 267 18.27 6.01 38.25
N CYS A 268 17.91 6.39 37.01
CA CYS A 268 17.74 7.79 36.63
C CYS A 268 16.56 8.45 37.36
N ILE A 269 15.42 7.76 37.52
CA ILE A 269 14.25 8.24 38.26
C ILE A 269 14.63 8.52 39.73
N LYS A 270 15.41 7.64 40.37
CA LYS A 270 15.85 7.79 41.75
C LYS A 270 16.74 9.02 41.93
N VAL A 271 17.71 9.22 41.04
CA VAL A 271 18.57 10.43 41.05
C VAL A 271 17.72 11.71 40.93
N ILE A 272 16.68 11.73 40.09
CA ILE A 272 15.75 12.87 39.98
C ILE A 272 14.91 13.04 41.25
N ALA A 273 14.44 11.93 41.83
CA ALA A 273 13.62 11.94 43.04
C ALA A 273 14.36 12.49 44.27
N ASP A 274 15.68 12.28 44.35
CA ASP A 274 16.50 12.69 45.50
C ASP A 274 17.09 14.11 45.38
N MET A 275 16.84 14.83 44.28
CA MET A 275 17.38 16.19 44.08
C MET A 275 16.80 17.22 45.05
N ASP A 276 17.67 17.84 45.85
CA ASP A 276 17.36 18.93 46.79
C ASP A 276 17.86 20.30 46.30
N ILE A 277 17.43 20.68 45.09
CA ILE A 277 17.81 21.95 44.44
C ILE A 277 16.54 22.69 44.03
N PHE A 278 16.33 23.94 44.45
CA PHE A 278 15.12 24.70 44.14
C PHE A 278 15.42 26.19 43.93
N PHE A 279 14.48 26.89 43.31
CA PHE A 279 14.54 28.34 43.13
C PHE A 279 13.92 29.03 44.34
N ASP A 280 14.74 29.79 45.04
CA ASP A 280 14.43 30.53 46.27
C ASP A 280 13.93 31.97 46.03
N GLY A 281 13.94 32.44 44.78
CA GLY A 281 13.65 33.84 44.46
C GLY A 281 12.24 34.34 44.81
N PHE A 282 11.32 33.45 45.19
CA PHE A 282 9.98 33.80 45.69
C PHE A 282 9.86 33.76 47.22
N GLU A 283 10.88 33.33 47.98
CA GLU A 283 10.71 33.02 49.41
C GLU A 283 10.29 34.23 50.27
N GLU A 284 10.82 35.42 50.00
CA GLU A 284 10.41 36.68 50.65
C GLU A 284 8.92 37.02 50.43
N LEU A 285 8.31 36.52 49.35
CA LEU A 285 6.93 36.83 48.96
C LEU A 285 5.89 35.92 49.64
N TYR A 286 6.27 34.83 50.31
CA TYR A 286 5.29 34.06 51.10
C TYR A 286 4.96 34.78 52.42
N GLU A 287 5.92 35.52 53.00
CA GLU A 287 5.67 36.35 54.19
C GLU A 287 4.99 37.68 53.84
N SER A 288 5.32 38.28 52.69
CA SER A 288 4.69 39.52 52.20
C SER A 288 4.28 39.41 50.72
N PRO A 289 3.13 38.75 50.42
CA PRO A 289 2.71 38.52 49.05
C PRO A 289 2.33 39.82 48.34
N SER A 290 3.14 40.23 47.36
CA SER A 290 2.91 41.46 46.60
C SER A 290 2.95 41.24 45.09
N GLU A 291 2.01 41.88 44.39
CA GLU A 291 1.88 41.78 42.94
C GLU A 291 3.10 42.34 42.20
N ASP A 292 3.72 43.41 42.71
CA ASP A 292 4.93 43.98 42.13
C ASP A 292 6.18 43.15 42.46
N GLY A 293 6.28 42.55 43.65
CA GLY A 293 7.34 41.59 43.96
C GLY A 293 7.30 40.35 43.04
N VAL A 294 6.11 39.80 42.79
CA VAL A 294 5.94 38.70 41.81
C VAL A 294 6.38 39.14 40.41
N ARG A 295 6.05 40.37 40.01
CA ARG A 295 6.48 40.94 38.74
C ARG A 295 8.01 41.03 38.67
N ASP A 296 8.65 41.54 39.71
CA ASP A 296 10.10 41.77 39.74
C ASP A 296 10.88 40.44 39.69
N VAL A 297 10.42 39.40 40.40
CA VAL A 297 11.05 38.06 40.36
C VAL A 297 10.91 37.41 38.98
N ILE A 298 9.72 37.43 38.36
CA ILE A 298 9.50 36.90 36.99
C ILE A 298 10.27 37.73 35.95
N SER A 299 10.49 39.02 36.23
CA SER A 299 11.18 39.95 35.33
C SER A 299 12.72 39.89 35.43
N GLY A 300 13.26 39.37 36.54
CA GLY A 300 14.69 39.27 36.78
C GLY A 300 15.36 38.04 36.13
N PRO A 301 16.70 38.04 36.01
CA PRO A 301 17.45 36.95 35.38
C PRO A 301 17.53 35.67 36.23
N LYS A 302 17.35 35.79 37.56
CA LYS A 302 17.60 34.71 38.54
C LYS A 302 16.92 33.38 38.16
N TRP A 303 15.70 33.41 37.64
CA TRP A 303 14.99 32.19 37.21
C TRP A 303 15.70 31.50 36.02
N GLY A 304 16.11 32.28 35.02
CA GLY A 304 16.80 31.76 33.83
C GLY A 304 18.21 31.24 34.14
N GLU A 305 18.85 31.82 35.15
CA GLU A 305 20.11 31.33 35.70
C GLU A 305 19.98 30.02 36.50
N TYR A 306 18.92 29.89 37.30
CA TYR A 306 18.59 28.65 38.01
C TYR A 306 18.19 27.55 37.02
N TYR A 307 17.38 27.88 36.01
CA TYR A 307 16.79 26.94 35.05
C TYR A 307 17.75 26.61 33.88
N ASP A 308 19.03 26.39 34.21
CA ASP A 308 20.10 25.91 33.33
C ASP A 308 20.78 24.68 33.95
N ALA A 309 20.31 23.48 33.56
CA ALA A 309 20.77 22.21 34.12
C ALA A 309 22.26 21.90 33.93
N ALA A 310 23.01 22.65 33.10
CA ALA A 310 24.46 22.51 33.05
C ALA A 310 25.17 22.98 34.34
N ARG A 311 24.44 23.56 35.30
CA ARG A 311 24.90 23.85 36.67
C ARG A 311 24.75 22.65 37.65
N LEU A 312 24.09 21.57 37.24
CA LEU A 312 24.05 20.32 38.02
C LEU A 312 25.45 19.69 38.11
N SER A 313 25.70 18.87 39.14
CA SER A 313 27.00 18.19 39.27
C SER A 313 27.23 17.20 38.11
N PRO A 314 28.50 16.94 37.73
CA PRO A 314 28.81 15.95 36.70
C PRO A 314 28.22 14.57 36.99
N ASP A 315 28.25 14.12 38.25
CA ASP A 315 27.67 12.84 38.68
C ASP A 315 26.15 12.76 38.42
N ILE A 316 25.43 13.86 38.69
CA ILE A 316 24.00 13.96 38.38
C ILE A 316 23.79 13.93 36.87
N LEU A 317 24.53 14.73 36.11
CA LEU A 317 24.39 14.77 34.64
C LEU A 317 24.66 13.39 34.01
N ALA A 318 25.73 12.71 34.41
CA ALA A 318 26.06 11.35 33.98
C ALA A 318 24.92 10.36 34.28
N ALA A 319 24.36 10.40 35.49
CA ALA A 319 23.21 9.57 35.87
C ALA A 319 21.93 9.89 35.08
N LEU A 320 21.78 11.12 34.57
CA LEU A 320 20.73 11.48 33.61
C LEU A 320 21.05 11.09 32.16
N GLY A 321 22.14 10.36 31.91
CA GLY A 321 22.56 9.93 30.58
C GLY A 321 23.10 11.07 29.71
N VAL A 322 23.90 11.96 30.33
CA VAL A 322 24.67 13.01 29.66
C VAL A 322 26.13 12.60 29.60
N GLU A 323 26.71 12.62 28.39
CA GLU A 323 28.14 12.41 28.18
C GLU A 323 28.86 13.76 28.06
N GLU A 324 30.12 13.86 28.51
CA GLU A 324 30.92 15.10 28.44
C GLU A 324 31.60 15.24 27.07
N ASP A 325 30.85 15.70 26.07
CA ASP A 325 31.39 16.17 24.78
C ASP A 325 31.91 17.62 24.87
N ASP A 326 33.02 17.89 24.17
CA ASP A 326 33.71 19.19 24.17
C ASP A 326 33.01 20.22 23.26
N ALA A 327 32.54 21.32 23.85
CA ALA A 327 32.12 22.62 23.27
C ALA A 327 31.20 22.67 22.02
N PRO A 328 30.16 23.54 22.01
CA PRO A 328 29.25 23.66 20.85
C PRO A 328 29.95 24.12 19.56
N ILE A 329 29.51 23.55 18.43
CA ILE A 329 30.16 23.70 17.13
C ILE A 329 30.00 25.14 16.59
N LYS A 330 31.08 25.93 16.59
CA LYS A 330 31.09 27.30 16.05
C LYS A 330 30.90 27.39 14.52
N SER A 331 31.10 26.32 13.75
CA SER A 331 30.95 26.37 12.28
C SER A 331 29.50 26.41 11.77
N PHE A 332 28.51 26.20 12.65
CA PHE A 332 27.08 26.37 12.33
C PHE A 332 26.52 27.76 12.70
N LEU A 333 27.39 28.72 13.05
CA LEU A 333 27.02 30.08 13.43
C LEU A 333 27.56 31.13 12.45
N SER A 334 27.10 31.07 11.20
CA SER A 334 26.96 32.31 10.41
C SER A 334 25.49 32.74 10.40
N THR A 335 25.21 33.93 9.87
CA THR A 335 23.83 34.44 9.74
C THR A 335 23.26 34.12 8.35
N HIS A 336 23.61 32.95 7.79
CA HIS A 336 23.69 32.64 6.35
C HIS A 336 23.43 31.14 5.94
N ASP A 337 22.62 30.28 6.57
CA ASP A 337 21.72 30.38 7.71
C ASP A 337 20.61 31.45 7.57
N PHE A 338 20.03 31.83 8.69
CA PHE A 338 18.63 32.24 8.87
C PHE A 338 18.23 33.65 8.37
N SER A 339 18.63 34.02 7.15
CA SER A 339 18.13 35.20 6.44
C SER A 339 17.38 34.78 5.16
N PRO A 340 16.22 35.37 4.82
CA PRO A 340 15.63 35.21 3.49
C PRO A 340 16.54 35.80 2.39
N ALA A 341 17.58 36.58 2.72
CA ALA A 341 18.61 36.97 1.77
C ALA A 341 19.65 35.86 1.48
N HIS A 342 19.62 34.72 2.19
CA HIS A 342 20.34 33.53 1.76
C HIS A 342 19.61 32.74 0.66
N LEU A 343 18.44 33.25 0.22
CA LEU A 343 17.88 32.98 -1.12
C LEU A 343 18.59 33.81 -2.22
N LEU A 344 19.63 34.59 -1.89
CA LEU A 344 20.49 35.34 -2.81
C LEU A 344 21.98 35.37 -2.36
N GLN A 345 22.53 34.22 -1.99
CA GLN A 345 23.68 33.79 -2.81
C GLN A 345 23.08 33.07 -4.01
N GLU A 346 23.63 33.24 -5.22
CA GLU A 346 23.18 32.45 -6.38
C GLU A 346 23.12 30.98 -5.94
N PRO A 347 22.01 30.26 -6.21
CA PRO A 347 21.89 28.86 -5.79
C PRO A 347 23.16 28.17 -6.29
N ASP A 348 23.92 27.55 -5.37
CA ASP A 348 25.28 27.08 -5.66
C ASP A 348 25.17 26.08 -6.82
N ASN A 349 25.34 26.61 -8.02
CA ASN A 349 24.84 25.94 -9.21
C ASN A 349 25.75 24.75 -9.45
N GLN A 350 25.34 23.84 -10.33
CA GLN A 350 26.12 22.62 -10.50
C GLN A 350 27.58 22.93 -10.94
N GLU A 351 27.81 24.08 -11.57
CA GLU A 351 29.13 24.69 -11.80
C GLU A 351 29.85 25.16 -10.52
N GLY A 352 29.18 25.87 -9.61
CA GLY A 352 29.69 26.30 -8.30
C GLY A 352 30.08 25.13 -7.40
N MET A 353 29.19 24.14 -7.31
CA MET A 353 29.46 22.89 -6.60
C MET A 353 30.61 22.10 -7.24
N PHE A 354 30.68 22.04 -8.58
CA PHE A 354 31.79 21.40 -9.29
C PHE A 354 33.12 22.13 -9.08
N LYS A 355 33.14 23.47 -9.12
CA LYS A 355 34.31 24.28 -8.78
C LYS A 355 34.86 23.91 -7.41
N LYS A 356 33.98 23.85 -6.40
CA LYS A 356 34.31 23.52 -5.02
C LYS A 356 34.89 22.11 -4.91
N TRP A 357 34.20 21.11 -5.46
CA TRP A 357 34.67 19.72 -5.52
C TRP A 357 36.04 19.61 -6.22
N LEU A 358 36.21 20.26 -7.37
CA LEU A 358 37.45 20.26 -8.16
C LEU A 358 38.64 20.90 -7.42
N THR A 359 38.40 21.72 -6.38
CA THR A 359 39.50 22.25 -5.56
C THR A 359 40.20 21.19 -4.71
N ALA A 360 39.49 20.12 -4.32
CA ALA A 360 40.01 19.02 -3.51
C ALA A 360 40.67 17.89 -4.32
N GLN A 361 40.51 17.91 -5.65
CA GLN A 361 40.98 16.83 -6.52
C GLN A 361 42.48 16.91 -6.85
N THR A 362 43.08 15.73 -7.01
CA THR A 362 44.48 15.55 -7.40
C THR A 362 44.62 14.90 -8.77
N LYS A 363 45.77 15.09 -9.39
CA LYS A 363 46.20 14.41 -10.62
C LYS A 363 46.59 12.96 -10.31
N ALA A 364 46.71 12.13 -11.35
CA ALA A 364 47.16 10.74 -11.22
C ALA A 364 48.56 10.55 -10.56
N ASN A 365 49.37 11.61 -10.45
CA ASN A 365 50.64 11.62 -9.72
C ASN A 365 50.55 12.21 -8.30
N GLY A 366 49.35 12.35 -7.74
CA GLY A 366 49.10 12.87 -6.39
C GLY A 366 49.16 14.40 -6.23
N ALA A 367 49.65 15.14 -7.23
CA ALA A 367 49.74 16.60 -7.15
C ALA A 367 48.39 17.29 -7.38
N PRO A 368 48.04 18.37 -6.64
CA PRO A 368 46.80 19.11 -6.85
C PRO A 368 46.74 19.80 -8.22
N TYR A 369 45.52 20.05 -8.72
CA TYR A 369 45.34 20.88 -9.91
C TYR A 369 45.64 22.36 -9.61
N SER A 370 46.45 22.99 -10.47
CA SER A 370 46.72 24.43 -10.35
C SER A 370 45.46 25.24 -10.62
N GLU A 371 45.35 26.43 -10.03
CA GLU A 371 44.20 27.31 -10.21
C GLU A 371 43.93 27.63 -11.69
N ASN A 372 44.99 27.95 -12.45
CA ASN A 372 44.91 28.14 -13.90
C ASN A 372 44.35 26.92 -14.63
N THR A 373 44.75 25.70 -14.23
CA THR A 373 44.24 24.46 -14.84
C THR A 373 42.76 24.24 -14.54
N ARG A 374 42.33 24.45 -13.28
CA ARG A 374 40.92 24.33 -12.88
C ARG A 374 40.05 25.33 -13.68
N ASN A 375 40.49 26.59 -13.74
CA ASN A 375 39.80 27.65 -14.47
C ASN A 375 39.73 27.37 -15.99
N GLN A 376 40.76 26.75 -16.58
CA GLN A 376 40.73 26.31 -17.99
C GLN A 376 39.67 25.23 -18.25
N TYR A 377 39.54 24.22 -17.37
CA TYR A 377 38.53 23.17 -17.52
C TYR A 377 37.10 23.72 -17.41
N ILE A 378 36.85 24.57 -16.41
CA ILE A 378 35.54 25.22 -16.22
C ILE A 378 35.21 26.13 -17.43
N SER A 379 36.19 26.88 -17.94
CA SER A 379 36.02 27.73 -19.13
C SER A 379 35.74 26.93 -20.41
N ALA A 380 36.31 25.73 -20.53
CA ALA A 380 36.03 24.82 -21.65
C ALA A 380 34.60 24.28 -21.58
N LEU A 381 34.16 23.83 -20.39
CA LEU A 381 32.79 23.33 -20.16
C LEU A 381 31.72 24.40 -20.41
N LYS A 382 31.89 25.62 -19.87
CA LYS A 382 30.98 26.76 -20.14
C LYS A 382 30.80 27.06 -21.63
N ALA A 383 31.83 26.83 -22.43
CA ALA A 383 31.83 27.18 -23.85
C ALA A 383 31.12 26.14 -24.74
N ILE A 384 30.67 25.01 -24.17
CA ILE A 384 29.89 23.99 -24.88
C ILE A 384 28.58 24.58 -25.41
N SER A 385 27.81 25.32 -24.59
CA SER A 385 26.48 25.84 -24.99
C SER A 385 26.49 26.73 -26.23
N GLY A 386 27.61 27.40 -26.51
CA GLY A 386 27.78 28.23 -27.71
C GLY A 386 28.41 27.52 -28.91
N SER A 387 28.95 26.31 -28.73
CA SER A 387 29.75 25.59 -29.73
C SER A 387 29.16 24.25 -30.15
N PHE A 388 28.41 23.60 -29.24
CA PHE A 388 27.71 22.32 -29.42
C PHE A 388 26.28 22.43 -28.84
N PRO A 389 25.47 23.43 -29.22
CA PRO A 389 24.17 23.70 -28.58
C PRO A 389 23.22 22.50 -28.67
N GLU A 390 23.15 21.83 -29.82
CA GLU A 390 22.27 20.67 -30.05
C GLU A 390 22.57 19.48 -29.12
N ALA A 391 23.82 19.32 -28.67
CA ALA A 391 24.23 18.23 -27.80
C ALA A 391 23.82 18.42 -26.32
N VAL A 392 23.23 19.58 -25.98
CA VAL A 392 22.88 19.97 -24.60
C VAL A 392 21.37 20.28 -24.47
N VAL A 393 20.59 20.32 -25.55
CA VAL A 393 19.12 20.52 -25.52
C VAL A 393 18.44 19.44 -24.65
N PRO A 394 17.48 19.79 -23.77
CA PRO A 394 16.81 21.09 -23.60
C PRO A 394 17.54 22.11 -22.69
N TYR A 395 18.70 21.76 -22.16
CA TYR A 395 19.45 22.58 -21.21
C TYR A 395 20.19 23.74 -21.90
N THR A 396 20.34 24.86 -21.18
CA THR A 396 21.12 26.03 -21.64
C THR A 396 22.59 25.96 -21.24
N SER A 397 22.92 25.08 -20.29
CA SER A 397 24.28 24.83 -19.81
C SER A 397 24.54 23.35 -19.59
N ILE A 398 25.75 22.88 -19.89
CA ILE A 398 26.21 21.54 -19.48
C ILE A 398 26.14 21.37 -17.94
N PHE A 399 26.20 22.49 -17.22
CA PHE A 399 26.08 22.57 -15.77
C PHE A 399 24.62 22.56 -15.26
N GLU A 400 23.64 22.27 -16.10
CA GLU A 400 22.25 22.00 -15.69
C GLU A 400 21.91 20.50 -15.74
N ILE A 401 22.81 19.68 -16.30
CA ILE A 401 22.62 18.23 -16.41
C ILE A 401 23.01 17.56 -15.09
N ALA A 402 22.01 17.29 -14.25
CA ALA A 402 22.19 16.71 -12.90
C ALA A 402 22.40 15.19 -12.89
N ASP A 403 22.00 14.47 -13.94
CA ASP A 403 22.08 13.01 -13.99
C ASP A 403 23.20 12.50 -14.92
N VAL A 404 23.82 11.39 -14.52
CA VAL A 404 24.98 10.80 -15.23
C VAL A 404 24.59 10.27 -16.61
N ALA A 405 23.38 9.75 -16.80
CA ALA A 405 22.98 9.11 -18.05
C ALA A 405 22.72 10.13 -19.19
N THR A 406 22.08 11.26 -18.87
CA THR A 406 21.93 12.40 -19.79
C THR A 406 23.25 13.08 -20.02
N PHE A 407 24.10 13.20 -18.99
CA PHE A 407 25.45 13.75 -19.18
C PHE A 407 26.27 12.87 -20.12
N ASP A 408 26.23 11.54 -20.00
CA ASP A 408 26.95 10.61 -20.87
C ASP A 408 26.46 10.68 -22.33
N ARG A 409 25.14 10.82 -22.55
CA ARG A 409 24.57 11.06 -23.89
C ARG A 409 25.07 12.38 -24.48
N SER A 410 25.03 13.47 -23.71
CA SER A 410 25.55 14.79 -24.14
C SER A 410 27.06 14.74 -24.40
N GLN A 411 27.83 14.06 -23.55
CA GLN A 411 29.27 13.90 -23.69
C GLN A 411 29.62 13.11 -24.96
N ALA A 412 28.87 12.05 -25.27
CA ALA A 412 29.03 11.28 -26.50
C ALA A 412 28.71 12.12 -27.75
N ALA A 413 27.60 12.88 -27.73
CA ALA A 413 27.24 13.79 -28.82
C ALA A 413 28.31 14.88 -29.05
N ILE A 414 28.83 15.49 -27.98
CA ILE A 414 29.93 16.48 -28.06
C ILE A 414 31.21 15.84 -28.65
N LYS A 415 31.58 14.64 -28.21
CA LYS A 415 32.78 13.92 -28.70
C LYS A 415 32.62 13.42 -30.15
N ALA A 416 31.39 13.28 -30.65
CA ALA A 416 31.10 12.87 -32.03
C ALA A 416 31.06 14.03 -33.05
N ASP A 417 31.01 15.28 -32.59
CA ASP A 417 30.94 16.44 -33.48
C ASP A 417 32.28 16.72 -34.20
N LYS A 418 32.21 17.09 -35.48
CA LYS A 418 33.40 17.33 -36.34
C LYS A 418 34.26 18.52 -35.89
N GLY A 419 33.68 19.46 -35.13
CA GLY A 419 34.38 20.60 -34.55
C GLY A 419 35.10 20.29 -33.22
N TYR A 420 34.81 19.14 -32.58
CA TYR A 420 35.31 18.79 -31.25
C TYR A 420 36.84 18.86 -31.15
N ASP A 421 37.57 18.19 -32.04
CA ASP A 421 39.03 18.12 -31.97
C ASP A 421 39.69 19.49 -32.16
N ALA A 422 39.19 20.30 -33.09
CA ALA A 422 39.67 21.65 -33.33
C ALA A 422 39.42 22.55 -32.11
N PHE A 423 38.24 22.45 -31.50
CA PHE A 423 37.84 23.23 -30.34
C PHE A 423 38.61 22.84 -29.06
N ASN A 424 38.72 21.53 -28.77
CA ASN A 424 39.47 20.99 -27.64
C ASN A 424 40.97 21.30 -27.75
N LYS A 425 41.52 21.35 -28.97
CA LYS A 425 42.89 21.81 -29.25
C LYS A 425 43.06 23.29 -28.95
N ALA A 426 42.17 24.15 -29.45
CA ALA A 426 42.21 25.60 -29.27
C ALA A 426 42.10 26.05 -27.79
N ARG A 427 41.46 25.24 -26.93
CA ARG A 427 41.26 25.54 -25.49
C ARG A 427 42.35 25.03 -24.55
N GLY A 428 43.46 24.49 -25.07
CA GLY A 428 44.59 24.02 -24.26
C GLY A 428 44.99 22.56 -24.49
N ASN A 429 44.61 21.96 -25.63
CA ASN A 429 45.04 20.63 -26.05
C ASN A 429 44.66 19.50 -25.07
N GLY A 430 43.36 19.37 -24.80
CA GLY A 430 42.78 18.33 -23.93
C GLY A 430 41.87 18.85 -22.81
N SER A 431 41.84 20.17 -22.59
CA SER A 431 41.10 20.83 -21.50
C SER A 431 39.60 20.55 -21.50
N LEU A 432 38.97 20.35 -22.67
CA LEU A 432 37.55 20.03 -22.74
C LEU A 432 37.28 18.58 -22.35
N SER A 433 38.08 17.63 -22.85
CA SER A 433 37.94 16.20 -22.47
C SER A 433 38.14 16.03 -20.96
N ALA A 434 39.26 16.55 -20.44
CA ALA A 434 39.55 16.48 -19.01
C ALA A 434 38.47 17.15 -18.14
N GLY A 435 37.90 18.27 -18.60
CA GLY A 435 36.76 18.92 -17.95
C GLY A 435 35.52 18.03 -17.91
N LEU A 436 35.14 17.43 -19.05
CA LEU A 436 33.97 16.54 -19.15
C LEU A 436 34.14 15.28 -18.28
N ASP A 437 35.31 14.65 -18.33
CA ASP A 437 35.59 13.42 -17.58
C ASP A 437 35.62 13.69 -16.05
N LEU A 438 36.15 14.86 -15.62
CA LEU A 438 36.09 15.31 -14.22
C LEU A 438 34.65 15.66 -13.78
N TYR A 439 33.85 16.26 -14.65
CA TYR A 439 32.46 16.61 -14.34
C TYR A 439 31.57 15.37 -14.19
N ARG A 440 31.77 14.36 -15.05
CA ARG A 440 31.17 13.03 -14.89
C ARG A 440 31.50 12.41 -13.53
N ARG A 441 32.77 12.48 -13.13
CA ARG A 441 33.23 11.95 -11.84
C ARG A 441 32.62 12.71 -10.65
N PHE A 442 32.49 14.03 -10.75
CA PHE A 442 31.76 14.85 -9.76
C PHE A 442 30.29 14.45 -9.63
N LEU A 443 29.61 14.17 -10.75
CA LEU A 443 28.24 13.66 -10.73
C LEU A 443 28.13 12.30 -10.04
N MET A 444 29.07 11.39 -10.30
CA MET A 444 29.14 10.08 -9.64
C MET A 444 29.43 10.19 -8.13
N GLU A 445 30.43 10.98 -7.73
CA GLU A 445 30.82 11.14 -6.32
C GLU A 445 29.77 11.87 -5.45
N ARG A 446 28.78 12.53 -6.06
CA ARG A 446 27.62 13.08 -5.33
C ARG A 446 26.59 12.02 -4.92
N VAL A 447 26.66 10.80 -5.47
CA VAL A 447 25.74 9.70 -5.12
C VAL A 447 26.29 8.92 -3.91
N SER A 448 26.39 9.58 -2.76
CA SER A 448 26.96 8.98 -1.54
C SER A 448 25.89 8.44 -0.57
N SER A 449 25.51 7.18 -0.78
CA SER A 449 25.07 6.15 0.18
C SER A 449 23.96 6.38 1.24
N ASN A 450 23.56 7.60 1.60
CA ASN A 450 22.57 7.83 2.66
C ASN A 450 21.15 8.17 2.17
N ASP A 451 21.01 8.60 0.91
CA ASP A 451 19.71 8.93 0.27
C ASP A 451 19.25 7.88 -0.75
N VAL A 452 19.94 6.72 -0.82
CA VAL A 452 19.60 5.65 -1.77
C VAL A 452 18.74 4.60 -1.07
N GLU A 453 17.53 4.41 -1.56
CA GLU A 453 16.57 3.47 -0.99
C GLU A 453 17.12 2.04 -0.96
N TYR A 454 17.04 1.40 0.21
CA TYR A 454 17.56 0.05 0.45
C TYR A 454 16.95 -0.97 -0.52
N LEU A 455 17.78 -1.83 -1.11
CA LEU A 455 17.43 -2.81 -2.16
C LEU A 455 16.86 -2.24 -3.48
N SER A 456 16.91 -0.92 -3.72
CA SER A 456 16.65 -0.36 -5.06
C SER A 456 17.72 -0.77 -6.07
N THR A 457 17.45 -0.65 -7.38
CA THR A 457 18.44 -0.93 -8.43
C THR A 457 19.69 -0.06 -8.30
N ALA A 458 19.55 1.18 -7.83
CA ALA A 458 20.67 2.07 -7.50
C ALA A 458 21.49 1.57 -6.29
N TRP A 459 20.82 1.03 -5.25
CA TRP A 459 21.50 0.42 -4.11
C TRP A 459 22.32 -0.81 -4.51
N PHE A 460 21.78 -1.68 -5.37
CA PHE A 460 22.50 -2.85 -5.88
C PHE A 460 23.72 -2.47 -6.73
N ARG A 461 23.64 -1.43 -7.56
CA ARG A 461 24.80 -0.89 -8.31
C ARG A 461 25.93 -0.44 -7.38
N LEU A 462 25.61 0.33 -6.34
CA LEU A 462 26.59 0.81 -5.35
C LEU A 462 27.15 -0.35 -4.50
N ALA A 463 26.32 -1.32 -4.15
CA ALA A 463 26.77 -2.52 -3.42
C ALA A 463 27.72 -3.37 -4.26
N ALA A 464 27.51 -3.46 -5.58
CA ALA A 464 28.33 -4.24 -6.52
C ALA A 464 29.79 -3.75 -6.64
N GLU A 465 30.07 -2.46 -6.37
CA GLU A 465 31.44 -1.93 -6.39
C GLU A 465 32.39 -2.68 -5.44
N LYS A 466 31.86 -3.23 -4.34
CA LYS A 466 32.61 -4.04 -3.36
C LYS A 466 33.01 -5.43 -3.88
N TYR A 467 32.39 -5.88 -4.98
CA TYR A 467 32.47 -7.26 -5.47
C TYR A 467 33.03 -7.35 -6.90
N ALA A 468 33.63 -6.28 -7.43
CA ALA A 468 34.15 -6.23 -8.81
C ALA A 468 35.15 -7.35 -9.18
N GLN A 469 35.84 -7.95 -8.20
CA GLN A 469 36.72 -9.11 -8.44
C GLN A 469 35.94 -10.42 -8.67
N VAL A 470 34.76 -10.59 -8.05
CA VAL A 470 33.94 -11.80 -8.11
C VAL A 470 33.51 -12.10 -9.55
N ASP A 471 33.22 -11.07 -10.35
CA ASP A 471 32.89 -11.23 -11.77
C ASP A 471 34.03 -11.82 -12.61
N THR A 472 35.27 -11.46 -12.29
CA THR A 472 36.42 -11.96 -13.05
C THR A 472 36.64 -13.44 -12.75
N GLU A 473 36.67 -13.80 -11.46
CA GLU A 473 36.85 -15.18 -10.99
C GLU A 473 35.71 -16.10 -11.45
N ALA A 474 34.46 -15.61 -11.44
CA ALA A 474 33.30 -16.37 -11.88
C ALA A 474 33.31 -16.65 -13.38
N ASN A 475 33.71 -15.68 -14.20
CA ASN A 475 33.77 -15.85 -15.66
C ASN A 475 34.83 -16.89 -16.08
N GLU A 476 35.97 -16.96 -15.40
CA GLU A 476 36.97 -18.02 -15.61
C GLU A 476 36.37 -19.41 -15.34
N LEU A 477 35.59 -19.55 -14.25
CA LEU A 477 34.94 -20.81 -13.89
C LEU A 477 33.78 -21.19 -14.83
N TYR A 478 32.98 -20.23 -15.30
CA TYR A 478 31.97 -20.51 -16.34
C TYR A 478 32.64 -21.00 -17.62
N GLN A 479 33.71 -20.34 -18.09
CA GLN A 479 34.47 -20.79 -19.25
C GLN A 479 35.08 -22.18 -19.04
N GLN A 480 35.64 -22.46 -17.86
CA GLN A 480 36.16 -23.79 -17.53
C GLN A 480 35.05 -24.86 -17.58
N PHE A 481 33.88 -24.59 -17.01
CA PHE A 481 32.75 -25.52 -17.01
C PHE A 481 32.18 -25.74 -18.42
N GLN A 482 31.92 -24.67 -19.18
CA GLN A 482 31.51 -24.71 -20.58
C GLN A 482 32.54 -25.48 -21.43
N SER A 483 33.84 -25.28 -21.20
CA SER A 483 34.90 -26.00 -21.92
C SER A 483 34.88 -27.52 -21.70
N LEU A 484 34.18 -28.02 -20.69
CA LEU A 484 33.99 -29.44 -20.43
C LEU A 484 32.59 -29.92 -20.89
N TYR A 485 31.53 -29.21 -20.50
CA TYR A 485 30.17 -29.73 -20.55
C TYR A 485 29.24 -29.03 -21.56
N ALA A 486 29.76 -28.23 -22.50
CA ALA A 486 28.96 -27.59 -23.55
C ALA A 486 28.09 -28.58 -24.35
N PRO A 487 26.93 -28.16 -24.91
CA PRO A 487 26.00 -29.03 -25.62
C PRO A 487 26.65 -29.81 -26.77
N GLU A 488 27.60 -29.20 -27.49
CA GLU A 488 28.34 -29.84 -28.58
C GLU A 488 29.19 -31.01 -28.08
N LYS A 489 29.76 -30.89 -26.87
CA LYS A 489 30.56 -31.95 -26.24
C LYS A 489 29.70 -33.09 -25.76
N LEU A 490 28.55 -32.80 -25.15
CA LEU A 490 27.57 -33.82 -24.78
C LEU A 490 27.08 -34.56 -26.03
N ARG A 491 26.75 -33.83 -27.11
CA ARG A 491 26.30 -34.38 -28.41
C ARG A 491 27.37 -35.23 -29.11
N ALA A 492 28.65 -34.93 -28.92
CA ALA A 492 29.78 -35.63 -29.54
C ALA A 492 30.38 -36.78 -28.68
N PHE A 493 29.87 -37.01 -27.47
CA PHE A 493 30.45 -38.01 -26.56
C PHE A 493 30.11 -39.45 -26.98
N PRO A 494 31.08 -40.38 -26.99
CA PRO A 494 30.80 -41.80 -27.28
C PRO A 494 29.80 -42.39 -26.29
N ASP A 495 28.88 -43.21 -26.80
CA ASP A 495 27.86 -43.88 -25.99
C ASP A 495 28.45 -44.73 -24.86
N GLU A 496 29.62 -45.36 -25.09
CA GLU A 496 30.31 -46.21 -24.10
C GLU A 496 30.78 -45.44 -22.86
N ASP A 497 31.18 -44.17 -23.03
CA ASP A 497 31.68 -43.31 -21.94
C ASP A 497 30.59 -42.39 -21.34
N LEU A 498 29.47 -42.20 -22.05
CA LEU A 498 28.39 -41.25 -21.72
C LEU A 498 27.95 -41.35 -20.25
N LEU A 499 27.76 -42.57 -19.76
CA LEU A 499 27.27 -42.84 -18.42
C LEU A 499 28.24 -42.37 -17.33
N GLY A 500 29.54 -42.60 -17.54
CA GLY A 500 30.60 -42.12 -16.66
C GLY A 500 30.90 -40.63 -16.83
N TYR A 501 30.49 -40.01 -17.93
CA TYR A 501 30.69 -38.59 -18.16
C TYR A 501 29.58 -37.72 -17.56
N ILE A 502 28.33 -38.19 -17.56
CA ILE A 502 27.21 -37.42 -17.02
C ILE A 502 26.92 -37.75 -15.56
N PHE A 503 26.78 -39.03 -15.20
CA PHE A 503 26.09 -39.44 -13.96
C PHE A 503 27.03 -39.73 -12.78
N LEU A 504 26.48 -39.57 -11.57
CA LEU A 504 27.19 -39.83 -10.32
C LEU A 504 27.57 -41.29 -10.12
N GLY A 505 28.67 -41.50 -9.41
CA GLY A 505 29.08 -42.79 -8.83
C GLY A 505 30.21 -43.50 -9.57
N VAL A 506 30.43 -43.21 -10.85
CA VAL A 506 31.47 -43.88 -11.66
C VAL A 506 32.75 -43.03 -11.77
N ASN A 507 32.60 -41.72 -11.98
CA ASN A 507 33.72 -40.81 -12.23
C ASN A 507 33.56 -39.52 -11.41
N ASP A 508 34.61 -39.13 -10.70
CA ASP A 508 34.63 -37.91 -9.87
C ASP A 508 34.75 -36.63 -10.74
N ARG A 509 34.89 -36.76 -12.07
CA ARG A 509 34.75 -35.68 -13.07
C ARG A 509 33.46 -35.74 -13.89
N SER A 510 32.43 -36.45 -13.42
CA SER A 510 31.12 -36.46 -14.09
C SER A 510 30.41 -35.10 -13.97
N LEU A 511 29.53 -34.77 -14.92
CA LEU A 511 28.73 -33.54 -14.92
C LEU A 511 27.96 -33.37 -13.61
N CYS A 512 27.25 -34.40 -13.14
CA CYS A 512 26.53 -34.34 -11.88
C CYS A 512 27.46 -34.14 -10.67
N ASN A 513 28.70 -34.66 -10.71
CA ASN A 513 29.67 -34.41 -9.64
C ASN A 513 30.18 -32.96 -9.65
N ALA A 514 30.47 -32.42 -10.83
CA ALA A 514 30.82 -31.01 -10.99
C ALA A 514 29.69 -30.07 -10.57
N LEU A 515 28.42 -30.41 -10.82
CA LEU A 515 27.27 -29.60 -10.43
C LEU A 515 26.99 -29.60 -8.92
N GLU A 516 27.28 -30.68 -8.19
CA GLU A 516 26.92 -30.83 -6.76
C GLU A 516 28.10 -30.78 -5.78
N PHE A 517 29.21 -31.46 -6.08
CA PHE A 517 30.26 -31.76 -5.08
C PHE A 517 31.58 -31.02 -5.32
N ASP A 518 31.82 -30.51 -6.53
CA ASP A 518 33.01 -29.71 -6.81
C ASP A 518 32.90 -28.32 -6.15
N ALA A 519 33.79 -28.08 -5.18
CA ALA A 519 33.84 -26.84 -4.40
C ALA A 519 34.07 -25.58 -5.26
N GLN A 520 34.59 -25.70 -6.49
CA GLN A 520 34.69 -24.57 -7.42
C GLN A 520 33.31 -24.13 -7.93
N TYR A 521 32.37 -25.06 -8.14
CA TYR A 521 31.07 -24.76 -8.74
C TYR A 521 29.91 -24.72 -7.74
N THR A 522 30.11 -25.08 -6.47
CA THR A 522 29.07 -24.93 -5.42
C THR A 522 28.71 -23.46 -5.14
N GLN A 523 29.60 -22.52 -5.43
CA GLN A 523 29.33 -21.07 -5.32
C GLN A 523 28.23 -20.59 -6.29
N PHE A 524 28.02 -21.27 -7.42
CA PHE A 524 26.94 -21.01 -8.38
C PHE A 524 25.60 -21.62 -7.95
N GLY A 525 25.31 -21.55 -6.64
CA GLY A 525 24.14 -22.15 -6.02
C GLY A 525 24.30 -23.64 -5.74
N SER A 526 23.89 -24.07 -4.55
CA SER A 526 23.90 -25.48 -4.15
C SER A 526 22.67 -26.22 -4.66
N ILE A 527 22.89 -27.42 -5.20
CA ILE A 527 21.84 -28.43 -5.44
C ILE A 527 21.99 -29.62 -4.47
N ALA A 528 22.80 -29.47 -3.42
CA ALA A 528 23.05 -30.50 -2.41
C ALA A 528 21.82 -30.75 -1.54
N GLY A 529 21.66 -31.99 -1.08
CA GLY A 529 20.47 -32.47 -0.37
C GLY A 529 19.54 -33.31 -1.25
N GLY A 530 18.69 -34.10 -0.60
CA GLY A 530 17.96 -35.20 -1.26
C GLY A 530 18.87 -36.38 -1.62
N THR A 531 18.28 -37.47 -2.09
CA THR A 531 19.01 -38.65 -2.56
C THR A 531 19.54 -38.43 -3.99
N ALA A 532 20.43 -39.32 -4.45
CA ALA A 532 20.89 -39.36 -5.84
C ALA A 532 19.77 -39.55 -6.88
N TYR A 533 18.52 -39.84 -6.46
CA TYR A 533 17.35 -40.02 -7.34
C TYR A 533 16.98 -38.75 -8.10
N LYS A 534 17.44 -37.57 -7.65
CA LYS A 534 17.23 -36.27 -8.32
C LYS A 534 17.85 -36.20 -9.73
N TYR A 535 18.83 -37.04 -10.03
CA TYR A 535 19.45 -37.17 -11.34
C TYR A 535 18.72 -38.10 -12.30
N ASN A 536 17.61 -38.71 -11.85
CA ASN A 536 16.83 -39.77 -12.50
C ASN A 536 17.60 -41.09 -12.77
N LEU A 537 18.92 -41.05 -12.97
CA LEU A 537 19.83 -42.17 -13.15
C LEU A 537 21.12 -41.92 -12.35
N PHE A 538 21.63 -42.93 -11.64
CA PHE A 538 22.91 -42.87 -10.93
C PHE A 538 23.47 -44.28 -10.70
N TYR A 539 24.77 -44.38 -10.40
CA TYR A 539 25.43 -45.64 -10.06
C TYR A 539 25.56 -45.81 -8.54
N SER A 540 25.05 -46.92 -8.00
CA SER A 540 25.17 -47.25 -6.57
C SER A 540 26.51 -47.96 -6.31
N ARG A 541 27.49 -47.26 -5.73
CA ARG A 541 28.78 -47.88 -5.33
C ARG A 541 28.62 -49.03 -4.33
N ASN A 542 27.58 -49.03 -3.50
CA ASN A 542 27.34 -50.06 -2.47
C ASN A 542 26.69 -51.34 -3.01
N GLU A 543 25.96 -51.25 -4.13
CA GLU A 543 25.25 -52.37 -4.76
C GLU A 543 25.79 -52.68 -6.16
N GLU A 544 26.91 -52.04 -6.54
CA GLU A 544 27.63 -52.14 -7.82
C GLU A 544 26.73 -52.10 -9.07
N THR A 545 25.58 -51.41 -8.99
CA THR A 545 24.52 -51.42 -9.99
C THR A 545 23.98 -50.03 -10.33
N TRP A 546 23.55 -49.88 -11.58
CA TRP A 546 22.80 -48.70 -12.03
C TRP A 546 21.39 -48.70 -11.45
N LYS A 547 20.92 -47.52 -11.06
CA LYS A 547 19.58 -47.32 -10.49
C LYS A 547 18.87 -46.15 -11.14
N THR A 548 17.58 -46.35 -11.42
CA THR A 548 16.68 -45.32 -11.95
C THR A 548 15.50 -45.05 -11.02
N SER A 549 14.91 -43.86 -11.17
CA SER A 549 13.62 -43.45 -10.59
C SER A 549 12.52 -43.25 -11.64
N PHE A 550 12.73 -43.67 -12.89
CA PHE A 550 11.70 -43.69 -13.94
C PHE A 550 10.73 -44.89 -13.81
N GLY A 551 9.44 -44.60 -13.63
CA GLY A 551 8.34 -45.57 -13.70
C GLY A 551 7.35 -45.52 -12.52
N GLU A 552 6.24 -46.24 -12.61
CA GLU A 552 5.38 -46.50 -11.45
C GLU A 552 6.07 -47.48 -10.48
N GLY A 553 6.03 -47.18 -9.18
CA GLY A 553 6.61 -48.02 -8.12
C GLY A 553 7.93 -47.52 -7.51
N GLY A 554 8.56 -46.49 -8.07
CA GLY A 554 9.73 -45.82 -7.48
C GLY A 554 11.08 -46.40 -7.93
N GLN A 555 12.03 -46.52 -7.00
CA GLN A 555 13.42 -46.88 -7.29
C GLN A 555 13.54 -48.33 -7.77
N ARG A 556 14.27 -48.55 -8.88
CA ARG A 556 14.66 -49.88 -9.35
C ARG A 556 16.10 -49.91 -9.89
N SER A 557 16.75 -51.06 -9.77
CA SER A 557 18.01 -51.32 -10.47
C SER A 557 17.75 -51.62 -11.95
N VAL A 558 18.69 -51.27 -12.82
CA VAL A 558 18.61 -51.42 -14.28
C VAL A 558 19.87 -52.08 -14.84
N SER A 559 19.79 -52.68 -16.03
CA SER A 559 20.99 -53.19 -16.72
C SER A 559 21.85 -52.05 -17.25
N GLN A 560 23.07 -52.35 -17.70
CA GLN A 560 23.95 -51.34 -18.30
C GLN A 560 23.40 -50.82 -19.64
N GLU A 561 22.76 -51.68 -20.43
CA GLU A 561 22.11 -51.28 -21.69
C GLU A 561 20.89 -50.39 -21.43
N GLU A 562 20.08 -50.72 -20.43
CA GLU A 562 18.91 -49.90 -20.04
C GLU A 562 19.35 -48.57 -19.41
N ALA A 563 20.40 -48.56 -18.59
CA ALA A 563 21.01 -47.33 -18.07
C ALA A 563 21.48 -46.43 -19.21
N LEU A 564 22.15 -46.99 -20.23
CA LEU A 564 22.65 -46.25 -21.38
C LEU A 564 21.51 -45.60 -22.18
N GLU A 565 20.40 -46.30 -22.40
CA GLU A 565 19.23 -45.76 -23.11
C GLU A 565 18.59 -44.60 -22.34
N ILE A 566 18.40 -44.74 -21.02
CA ILE A 566 17.93 -43.64 -20.15
C ILE A 566 18.93 -42.47 -20.15
N GLY A 567 20.24 -42.77 -20.15
CA GLY A 567 21.31 -41.78 -20.18
C GLY A 567 21.33 -40.94 -21.46
N LYS A 568 21.06 -41.57 -22.61
CA LYS A 568 20.88 -40.89 -23.91
C LYS A 568 19.69 -39.94 -23.89
N GLN A 569 18.54 -40.39 -23.39
CA GLN A 569 17.33 -39.56 -23.30
C GLN A 569 17.56 -38.31 -22.43
N ILE A 570 18.30 -38.45 -21.33
CA ILE A 570 18.68 -37.32 -20.46
C ILE A 570 19.69 -36.39 -21.14
N ARG A 571 20.73 -36.94 -21.81
CA ARG A 571 21.69 -36.16 -22.62
C ARG A 571 20.97 -35.34 -23.68
N ASP A 572 20.10 -35.98 -24.45
CA ASP A 572 19.40 -35.36 -25.58
C ASP A 572 18.44 -34.28 -25.09
N ALA A 573 17.83 -34.45 -23.91
CA ALA A 573 17.06 -33.40 -23.25
C ALA A 573 17.91 -32.20 -22.79
N LEU A 574 19.10 -32.43 -22.20
CA LEU A 574 20.04 -31.35 -21.81
C LEU A 574 20.50 -30.56 -23.05
N VAL A 575 20.77 -31.25 -24.16
CA VAL A 575 21.19 -30.63 -25.42
C VAL A 575 20.03 -29.85 -26.04
N ALA A 576 18.84 -30.45 -26.18
CA ALA A 576 17.68 -29.80 -26.79
C ALA A 576 17.23 -28.54 -26.02
N GLY A 577 17.24 -28.57 -24.69
CA GLY A 577 16.93 -27.38 -23.90
C GLY A 577 17.98 -26.29 -24.03
N ALA A 578 19.26 -26.65 -24.11
CA ALA A 578 20.33 -25.68 -24.33
C ALA A 578 20.29 -25.07 -25.74
N ASP A 579 19.98 -25.87 -26.76
CA ASP A 579 19.78 -25.40 -28.14
C ASP A 579 18.59 -24.42 -28.24
N ILE A 580 17.53 -24.59 -27.43
CA ILE A 580 16.40 -23.65 -27.37
C ILE A 580 16.82 -22.33 -26.71
N ILE A 581 17.52 -22.39 -25.57
CA ILE A 581 17.97 -21.21 -24.83
C ILE A 581 18.96 -20.39 -25.68
N SER A 582 19.89 -21.04 -26.39
CA SER A 582 20.94 -20.37 -27.17
C SER A 582 20.43 -19.53 -28.36
N ASN A 583 19.17 -19.67 -28.78
CA ASN A 583 18.55 -18.81 -29.79
C ASN A 583 18.27 -17.38 -29.29
N HIS A 584 18.48 -17.10 -28.00
CA HIS A 584 18.20 -15.81 -27.36
C HIS A 584 19.52 -15.18 -26.88
N GLU A 585 19.89 -14.02 -27.40
CA GLU A 585 21.07 -13.28 -26.93
C GLU A 585 20.82 -12.63 -25.56
N MET A 586 19.59 -12.17 -25.31
CA MET A 586 19.13 -11.59 -24.05
C MET A 586 17.61 -11.76 -23.94
N LEU A 587 17.11 -11.89 -22.71
CA LEU A 587 15.68 -11.83 -22.37
C LEU A 587 15.47 -10.57 -21.53
N VAL A 588 14.52 -9.73 -21.92
CA VAL A 588 14.36 -8.37 -21.37
C VAL A 588 13.15 -8.29 -20.44
N THR A 589 12.11 -9.08 -20.74
CA THR A 589 10.82 -9.07 -20.06
C THR A 589 10.53 -10.40 -19.39
N VAL A 590 9.64 -10.40 -18.37
CA VAL A 590 9.11 -11.64 -17.77
C VAL A 590 8.34 -12.46 -18.82
N ASN A 591 7.74 -11.81 -19.81
CA ASN A 591 7.05 -12.48 -20.91
C ASN A 591 8.00 -13.25 -21.86
N ASP A 592 9.22 -12.76 -22.09
CA ASP A 592 10.24 -13.54 -22.82
C ASP A 592 10.55 -14.88 -22.12
N TYR A 593 10.53 -14.89 -20.77
CA TYR A 593 10.69 -16.13 -19.99
C TYR A 593 9.46 -17.04 -20.03
N ASN A 594 8.24 -16.50 -20.20
CA ASN A 594 7.03 -17.29 -20.45
C ASN A 594 7.13 -18.02 -21.79
N ASP A 595 7.54 -17.33 -22.85
CA ASP A 595 7.71 -17.92 -24.19
C ASP A 595 8.85 -18.94 -24.23
N LEU A 596 9.98 -18.65 -23.59
CA LEU A 596 11.06 -19.62 -23.42
C LEU A 596 10.59 -20.86 -22.63
N LEU A 597 9.83 -20.68 -21.55
CA LEU A 597 9.26 -21.79 -20.78
C LEU A 597 8.28 -22.62 -21.61
N ASN A 598 7.47 -22.00 -22.48
CA ASN A 598 6.57 -22.71 -23.39
C ASN A 598 7.34 -23.57 -24.40
N GLY A 599 8.42 -23.04 -24.98
CA GLY A 599 9.34 -23.81 -25.84
C GLY A 599 9.98 -24.98 -25.10
N LEU A 600 10.51 -24.75 -23.90
CA LEU A 600 11.15 -25.78 -23.08
C LEU A 600 10.16 -26.83 -22.56
N ASN A 601 8.93 -26.46 -22.19
CA ASN A 601 7.88 -27.41 -21.84
C ASN A 601 7.41 -28.24 -23.04
N THR A 602 7.50 -27.71 -24.26
CA THR A 602 7.18 -28.48 -25.47
C THR A 602 8.27 -29.52 -25.77
N ALA A 603 9.54 -29.19 -25.56
CA ALA A 603 10.67 -30.07 -25.87
C ALA A 603 11.05 -31.05 -24.74
N ILE A 604 11.06 -30.59 -23.48
CA ILE A 604 11.61 -31.30 -22.32
C ILE A 604 10.74 -31.20 -21.05
N PRO A 605 9.40 -31.45 -21.13
CA PRO A 605 8.45 -31.18 -20.05
C PRO A 605 8.76 -31.86 -18.71
N GLN A 606 9.40 -33.04 -18.74
CA GLN A 606 9.69 -33.82 -17.54
C GLN A 606 10.97 -33.35 -16.80
N TYR A 607 11.78 -32.50 -17.44
CA TYR A 607 13.13 -32.17 -17.00
C TYR A 607 13.33 -30.70 -16.61
N ILE A 608 12.60 -29.75 -17.22
CA ILE A 608 12.85 -28.32 -16.99
C ILE A 608 12.60 -27.87 -15.54
N THR A 609 11.79 -28.60 -14.77
CA THR A 609 11.56 -28.35 -13.33
C THR A 609 12.60 -28.99 -12.39
N LYS A 610 13.60 -29.70 -12.93
CA LYS A 610 14.65 -30.35 -12.12
C LYS A 610 15.77 -29.35 -11.81
N MET A 611 16.06 -29.14 -10.53
CA MET A 611 17.09 -28.17 -10.08
C MET A 611 18.48 -28.37 -10.74
N TRP A 612 18.87 -29.60 -11.07
CA TRP A 612 20.16 -29.86 -11.70
C TRP A 612 20.18 -29.52 -13.20
N PHE A 613 19.04 -29.62 -13.90
CA PHE A 613 18.87 -29.07 -15.25
C PHE A 613 18.94 -27.54 -15.22
N LEU A 614 18.23 -26.91 -14.26
CA LEU A 614 18.30 -25.45 -14.08
C LEU A 614 19.72 -24.95 -13.77
N LYS A 615 20.48 -25.67 -12.93
CA LYS A 615 21.89 -25.36 -12.67
C LYS A 615 22.75 -25.56 -13.91
N TYR A 616 22.58 -26.65 -14.66
CA TYR A 616 23.29 -26.85 -15.93
C TYR A 616 23.02 -25.69 -16.92
N TYR A 617 21.76 -25.29 -17.10
CA TYR A 617 21.41 -24.20 -18.00
C TYR A 617 21.93 -22.84 -17.53
N HIS A 618 21.98 -22.56 -16.22
CA HIS A 618 22.76 -21.41 -15.73
C HIS A 618 24.23 -21.56 -16.15
N MET A 619 24.92 -22.63 -15.76
CA MET A 619 26.35 -22.77 -16.04
C MET A 619 26.70 -22.67 -17.55
N MET A 620 25.75 -22.96 -18.44
CA MET A 620 25.86 -22.68 -19.88
C MET A 620 25.56 -21.20 -20.23
N PHE A 621 24.49 -20.61 -19.69
CA PHE A 621 23.96 -19.29 -20.06
C PHE A 621 23.81 -18.33 -18.86
N PRO A 622 24.91 -17.90 -18.20
CA PRO A 622 24.87 -17.14 -16.94
C PRO A 622 24.35 -15.70 -17.03
N HIS A 623 24.15 -15.18 -18.24
CA HIS A 623 23.49 -13.89 -18.49
C HIS A 623 21.97 -14.04 -18.67
N ILE A 624 21.48 -15.26 -18.92
CA ILE A 624 20.07 -15.56 -19.17
C ILE A 624 19.40 -16.14 -17.92
N LEU A 625 20.14 -16.90 -17.09
CA LEU A 625 19.58 -17.61 -15.94
C LEU A 625 20.40 -17.37 -14.64
N PRO A 626 19.74 -17.05 -13.49
CA PRO A 626 20.39 -16.80 -12.20
C PRO A 626 20.72 -18.07 -11.39
N ASN A 627 21.59 -17.95 -10.38
CA ASN A 627 22.01 -19.05 -9.47
C ASN A 627 21.00 -19.42 -8.37
N PHE A 628 19.72 -19.12 -8.58
CA PHE A 628 18.65 -19.35 -7.61
C PHE A 628 17.65 -20.39 -8.09
N TYR A 629 18.01 -21.67 -7.93
CA TYR A 629 17.18 -22.82 -8.34
C TYR A 629 16.16 -23.25 -7.27
N ASN A 630 16.43 -22.96 -6.00
CA ASN A 630 15.59 -23.39 -4.87
C ASN A 630 14.44 -22.40 -4.64
N GLU A 631 13.21 -22.91 -4.50
CA GLU A 631 12.01 -22.10 -4.34
C GLU A 631 12.05 -21.16 -3.12
N ALA A 632 12.59 -21.60 -1.98
CA ALA A 632 12.65 -20.77 -0.78
C ALA A 632 13.60 -19.56 -0.99
N TRP A 633 14.70 -19.75 -1.71
CA TRP A 633 15.58 -18.65 -2.11
C TRP A 633 14.91 -17.71 -3.13
N GLN A 634 14.27 -18.26 -4.17
CA GLN A 634 13.57 -17.47 -5.18
C GLN A 634 12.49 -16.58 -4.56
N LYS A 635 11.60 -17.16 -3.74
CA LYS A 635 10.55 -16.42 -3.03
C LYS A 635 11.13 -15.43 -2.03
N HIS A 636 12.16 -15.80 -1.27
CA HIS A 636 12.80 -14.88 -0.32
C HIS A 636 13.39 -13.63 -1.01
N ILE A 637 14.07 -13.80 -2.14
CA ILE A 637 14.65 -12.69 -2.90
C ILE A 637 13.54 -11.78 -3.43
N LEU A 638 12.62 -12.35 -4.22
CA LEU A 638 11.54 -11.59 -4.87
C LEU A 638 10.68 -10.83 -3.84
N CYS A 639 10.29 -11.46 -2.73
CA CYS A 639 9.52 -10.78 -1.68
C CYS A 639 10.31 -9.66 -0.97
N ASN A 640 11.65 -9.72 -0.86
CA ASN A 640 12.45 -8.61 -0.32
C ASN A 640 12.56 -7.44 -1.31
N LEU A 641 12.57 -7.74 -2.61
CA LEU A 641 12.48 -6.77 -3.71
C LEU A 641 11.06 -6.20 -3.89
N ASN A 642 10.08 -6.63 -3.08
CA ASN A 642 8.66 -6.32 -3.21
C ASN A 642 8.02 -6.78 -4.54
N ILE A 643 8.60 -7.80 -5.19
CA ILE A 643 8.07 -8.43 -6.39
C ILE A 643 7.30 -9.69 -5.99
N VAL A 644 6.00 -9.76 -6.32
CA VAL A 644 5.17 -10.94 -6.03
C VAL A 644 5.69 -12.15 -6.84
N PRO A 645 6.15 -13.24 -6.20
CA PRO A 645 6.68 -14.39 -6.92
C PRO A 645 5.61 -15.14 -7.71
N SER A 646 5.86 -15.40 -8.99
CA SER A 646 5.05 -16.31 -9.82
C SER A 646 4.99 -17.72 -9.24
N ASP A 647 3.90 -18.46 -9.49
CA ASP A 647 3.77 -19.87 -9.10
C ASP A 647 4.77 -20.78 -9.84
N ALA A 648 5.20 -20.40 -11.05
CA ALA A 648 6.13 -21.18 -11.87
C ALA A 648 7.60 -20.91 -11.50
N GLN A 649 8.35 -21.97 -11.15
CA GLN A 649 9.77 -21.89 -10.74
C GLN A 649 10.68 -21.23 -11.78
N PHE A 650 10.47 -21.50 -13.06
CA PHE A 650 11.27 -20.93 -14.14
C PHE A 650 10.96 -19.43 -14.34
N ILE A 651 9.70 -19.03 -14.19
CA ILE A 651 9.29 -17.63 -14.30
C ILE A 651 9.84 -16.80 -13.12
N ARG A 652 9.91 -17.37 -11.91
CA ARG A 652 10.62 -16.74 -10.79
C ARG A 652 12.11 -16.50 -11.08
N MET A 653 12.77 -17.39 -11.84
CA MET A 653 14.14 -17.15 -12.30
C MET A 653 14.20 -15.98 -13.29
N GLY A 654 13.21 -15.86 -14.18
CA GLY A 654 13.03 -14.72 -15.08
C GLY A 654 12.84 -13.41 -14.32
N GLN A 655 11.90 -13.34 -13.38
CA GLN A 655 11.65 -12.17 -12.52
C GLN A 655 12.92 -11.68 -11.81
N ILE A 656 13.77 -12.61 -11.33
CA ILE A 656 15.07 -12.27 -10.74
C ILE A 656 16.04 -11.72 -11.81
N ASN A 657 16.17 -12.39 -12.96
CA ASN A 657 17.13 -11.99 -14.00
C ASN A 657 16.80 -10.62 -14.61
N VAL A 658 15.52 -10.31 -14.81
CA VAL A 658 15.05 -8.99 -15.27
C VAL A 658 15.52 -7.89 -14.29
N PHE A 659 15.30 -8.07 -12.99
CA PHE A 659 15.77 -7.12 -11.98
C PHE A 659 17.31 -7.00 -11.92
N VAL A 660 18.04 -8.11 -12.11
CA VAL A 660 19.51 -8.11 -12.20
C VAL A 660 20.01 -7.33 -13.43
N ASN A 661 19.34 -7.51 -14.57
CA ASN A 661 19.61 -6.79 -15.80
C ASN A 661 19.32 -5.29 -15.66
N GLU A 662 18.22 -4.91 -14.98
CA GLU A 662 17.93 -3.51 -14.62
C GLU A 662 19.01 -2.92 -13.71
N CYS A 663 19.51 -3.68 -12.74
CA CYS A 663 20.65 -3.27 -11.92
C CYS A 663 21.91 -3.05 -12.79
N GLY A 664 22.08 -3.77 -13.90
CA GLY A 664 23.27 -3.68 -14.74
C GLY A 664 24.49 -4.35 -14.11
N ILE A 665 24.26 -5.41 -13.35
CA ILE A 665 25.28 -6.22 -12.65
C ILE A 665 25.11 -7.69 -13.04
N SER A 666 26.09 -8.54 -12.73
CA SER A 666 25.96 -9.97 -12.99
C SER A 666 25.09 -10.70 -11.96
N ASN A 667 24.60 -11.88 -12.34
CA ASN A 667 23.91 -12.80 -11.42
C ASN A 667 24.78 -13.22 -10.22
N ILE A 668 26.08 -13.43 -10.43
CA ILE A 668 26.97 -13.87 -9.35
C ILE A 668 27.23 -12.74 -8.34
N VAL A 669 27.46 -11.51 -8.80
CA VAL A 669 27.62 -10.33 -7.93
C VAL A 669 26.31 -10.02 -7.21
N PHE A 670 25.17 -10.04 -7.91
CA PHE A 670 23.86 -9.92 -7.28
C PHE A 670 23.68 -10.97 -6.18
N SER A 671 23.98 -12.25 -6.46
CA SER A 671 23.84 -13.30 -5.46
C SER A 671 24.72 -13.08 -4.23
N LYS A 672 25.94 -12.57 -4.43
CA LYS A 672 26.86 -12.26 -3.33
C LYS A 672 26.34 -11.12 -2.45
N ILE A 673 25.77 -10.07 -3.05
CA ILE A 673 25.09 -8.98 -2.34
C ILE A 673 23.90 -9.52 -1.52
N ILE A 674 23.08 -10.41 -2.10
CA ILE A 674 21.94 -11.05 -1.42
C ILE A 674 22.42 -11.84 -0.18
N PHE A 675 23.43 -12.70 -0.33
CA PHE A 675 23.95 -13.51 0.78
C PHE A 675 24.54 -12.65 1.91
N ASP A 676 25.27 -11.59 1.58
CA ASP A 676 25.96 -10.75 2.56
C ASP A 676 25.03 -9.71 3.23
N SER A 677 23.95 -9.29 2.56
CA SER A 677 23.09 -8.17 3.01
C SER A 677 21.69 -8.59 3.46
N ILE A 678 21.07 -9.57 2.80
CA ILE A 678 19.72 -10.06 3.16
C ILE A 678 19.83 -11.35 4.00
N GLY A 679 20.79 -12.22 3.65
CA GLY A 679 21.06 -13.46 4.37
C GLY A 679 20.16 -14.63 3.96
N SER A 680 19.95 -15.57 4.89
CA SER A 680 19.22 -16.82 4.63
C SER A 680 17.69 -16.63 4.56
N PRO A 681 16.96 -17.44 3.75
CA PRO A 681 15.51 -17.43 3.66
C PRO A 681 14.82 -17.48 5.02
N LYS A 682 13.78 -16.64 5.17
CA LYS A 682 13.00 -16.52 6.40
C LYS A 682 11.58 -17.05 6.18
N THR A 683 11.13 -17.89 7.10
CA THR A 683 9.75 -18.41 7.12
C THR A 683 8.92 -17.60 8.09
N PHE A 684 7.74 -17.12 7.66
CA PHE A 684 6.82 -16.38 8.51
C PHE A 684 5.78 -17.32 9.13
N TYR A 685 5.65 -17.27 10.44
CA TYR A 685 4.60 -17.95 11.18
C TYR A 685 3.70 -16.94 11.86
N ARG A 686 2.43 -16.94 11.50
CA ARG A 686 1.37 -16.30 12.27
C ARG A 686 1.30 -16.93 13.65
N ILE A 687 1.21 -16.11 14.69
CA ILE A 687 0.83 -16.53 16.04
C ILE A 687 -0.39 -15.74 16.53
N GLY A 688 -1.42 -16.46 16.99
CA GLY A 688 -2.67 -15.88 17.46
C GLY A 688 -2.56 -15.31 18.85
N THR A 689 -2.78 -14.01 19.01
CA THR A 689 -2.61 -13.27 20.28
C THR A 689 -3.89 -13.18 21.14
N GLY A 690 -4.83 -14.11 20.94
CA GLY A 690 -6.17 -14.07 21.54
C GLY A 690 -7.09 -13.02 20.91
N ASP A 691 -8.34 -12.97 21.37
CA ASP A 691 -9.31 -11.95 20.94
C ASP A 691 -8.78 -10.55 21.23
N ASN A 692 -8.87 -9.65 20.25
CA ASN A 692 -8.34 -8.28 20.31
C ASN A 692 -6.85 -8.14 20.71
N GLY A 693 -6.06 -9.22 20.74
CA GLY A 693 -4.64 -9.16 21.05
C GLY A 693 -4.28 -9.15 22.54
N ILE A 694 -5.15 -9.63 23.42
CA ILE A 694 -4.97 -9.63 24.88
C ILE A 694 -3.58 -10.13 25.31
N TYR A 695 -3.10 -11.24 24.73
CA TYR A 695 -1.82 -11.85 25.11
C TYR A 695 -0.58 -11.15 24.49
N PHE A 696 -0.77 -10.29 23.49
CA PHE A 696 0.36 -9.66 22.80
C PHE A 696 1.20 -8.76 23.71
N ASN A 697 0.58 -8.04 24.64
CA ASN A 697 1.30 -7.09 25.50
C ASN A 697 2.28 -7.79 26.45
N GLU A 698 1.89 -8.95 27.00
CA GLU A 698 2.74 -9.82 27.82
C GLU A 698 3.94 -10.33 27.01
N TRP A 699 3.67 -10.91 25.84
CA TRP A 699 4.66 -11.45 24.90
C TRP A 699 5.64 -10.38 24.39
N ARG A 700 5.13 -9.17 24.14
CA ARG A 700 5.92 -7.99 23.76
C ARG A 700 6.88 -7.56 24.87
N GLN A 701 6.39 -7.47 26.10
CA GLN A 701 7.18 -7.03 27.25
C GLN A 701 8.29 -8.01 27.62
N ASN A 702 8.01 -9.31 27.50
CA ASN A 702 8.92 -10.37 27.94
C ASN A 702 9.76 -10.99 26.81
N ASN A 703 9.67 -10.46 25.58
CA ASN A 703 10.41 -10.95 24.41
C ASN A 703 10.28 -12.47 24.18
N TYR A 704 9.06 -12.99 24.25
CA TYR A 704 8.72 -14.35 23.84
C TYR A 704 7.35 -14.39 23.16
N VAL A 705 7.01 -15.55 22.61
CA VAL A 705 5.64 -15.92 22.23
C VAL A 705 5.32 -17.29 22.82
N ALA A 706 4.05 -17.61 23.04
CA ALA A 706 3.65 -18.85 23.71
C ALA A 706 2.40 -19.50 23.10
N ILE A 707 2.24 -20.81 23.34
CA ILE A 707 1.04 -21.59 23.04
C ILE A 707 0.59 -22.41 24.27
N GLY A 708 -0.66 -22.89 24.24
CA GLY A 708 -1.25 -23.69 25.33
C GLY A 708 -1.02 -25.18 25.19
N TRP A 709 -1.96 -25.96 25.75
CA TRP A 709 -1.86 -27.42 25.93
C TRP A 709 -0.82 -27.84 26.99
N ASN A 710 -0.66 -27.03 28.04
CA ASN A 710 0.27 -27.26 29.15
C ASN A 710 0.17 -28.64 29.78
N GLU A 711 -1.01 -29.26 29.73
CA GLU A 711 -1.26 -30.59 30.27
C GLU A 711 -0.60 -31.72 29.46
N LEU A 712 -0.06 -31.43 28.27
CA LEU A 712 0.90 -32.29 27.56
C LEU A 712 2.26 -32.36 28.27
N GLY A 713 2.54 -31.43 29.19
CA GLY A 713 3.83 -31.29 29.87
C GLY A 713 4.95 -30.82 28.95
N ASP A 714 6.20 -30.96 29.39
CA ASP A 714 7.34 -30.56 28.57
C ASP A 714 7.53 -31.48 27.35
N LEU A 715 7.26 -30.93 26.16
CA LEU A 715 7.39 -31.60 24.86
C LEU A 715 8.82 -32.05 24.54
N ALA A 716 9.86 -31.58 25.26
CA ALA A 716 11.26 -31.96 25.01
C ALA A 716 11.49 -33.49 25.06
N ALA A 717 10.72 -34.22 25.88
CA ALA A 717 10.77 -35.69 25.92
C ALA A 717 10.02 -36.36 24.75
N THR A 718 9.01 -35.69 24.19
CA THR A 718 8.14 -36.22 23.12
C THR A 718 8.76 -36.13 21.74
N TYR A 719 9.73 -35.22 21.54
CA TYR A 719 10.43 -34.98 20.27
C TYR A 719 11.87 -35.54 20.25
N GLN A 720 12.14 -36.60 21.00
CA GLN A 720 13.39 -37.36 20.89
C GLN A 720 13.37 -38.23 19.62
N GLU A 721 14.54 -38.63 19.13
CA GLU A 721 14.65 -39.58 18.01
C GLU A 721 13.95 -40.91 18.34
N ASP A 722 13.41 -41.57 17.32
CA ASP A 722 12.63 -42.82 17.40
C ASP A 722 11.32 -42.78 18.22
N VAL A 723 10.85 -41.61 18.65
CA VAL A 723 9.54 -41.43 19.33
C VAL A 723 8.44 -41.01 18.35
N ASP A 724 7.28 -41.68 18.38
CA ASP A 724 6.08 -41.26 17.62
C ASP A 724 5.39 -40.06 18.30
N SER A 725 6.00 -38.89 18.17
CA SER A 725 5.49 -37.61 18.69
C SER A 725 4.07 -37.31 18.18
N LYS A 726 3.75 -37.74 16.96
CA LYS A 726 2.44 -37.53 16.33
C LYS A 726 1.36 -38.42 16.95
N GLY A 727 1.64 -39.71 17.13
CA GLY A 727 0.74 -40.62 17.84
C GLY A 727 0.46 -40.12 19.25
N ILE A 728 1.52 -39.89 20.03
CA ILE A 728 1.44 -39.46 21.44
C ILE A 728 0.63 -38.16 21.59
N ILE A 729 0.99 -37.10 20.86
CA ILE A 729 0.30 -35.80 20.98
C ILE A 729 -1.12 -35.89 20.45
N THR A 730 -1.38 -36.57 19.32
CA THR A 730 -2.77 -36.64 18.82
C THR A 730 -3.68 -37.49 19.70
N ASP A 731 -3.19 -38.53 20.38
CA ASP A 731 -3.97 -39.34 21.31
C ASP A 731 -4.19 -38.63 22.65
N ALA A 732 -3.23 -37.84 23.13
CA ALA A 732 -3.43 -36.92 24.26
C ALA A 732 -4.51 -35.86 23.92
N LEU A 733 -4.42 -35.23 22.74
CA LEU A 733 -5.40 -34.26 22.26
C LEU A 733 -6.83 -34.84 22.17
N LYS A 734 -6.97 -36.09 21.70
CA LYS A 734 -8.26 -36.80 21.67
C LYS A 734 -8.77 -37.12 23.08
N SER A 735 -7.93 -37.70 23.93
CA SER A 735 -8.36 -38.22 25.23
C SER A 735 -8.69 -37.12 26.25
N GLN A 736 -7.94 -36.01 26.23
CA GLN A 736 -8.07 -34.95 27.23
C GLN A 736 -9.03 -33.82 26.82
N TRP A 737 -9.11 -33.47 25.53
CA TRP A 737 -10.00 -32.41 25.02
C TRP A 737 -11.11 -32.92 24.08
N ASN A 738 -11.27 -34.24 23.94
CA ASN A 738 -12.30 -34.89 23.11
C ASN A 738 -12.28 -34.42 21.64
N TYR A 739 -11.10 -34.12 21.10
CA TYR A 739 -10.94 -33.72 19.69
C TYR A 739 -11.17 -34.91 18.75
N ASP A 740 -11.78 -34.65 17.59
CA ASP A 740 -11.83 -35.65 16.51
C ASP A 740 -10.46 -35.83 15.83
N ASN A 741 -10.30 -36.90 15.04
CA ASN A 741 -9.04 -37.23 14.37
C ASN A 741 -8.51 -36.11 13.43
N ARG A 742 -9.39 -35.36 12.78
CA ARG A 742 -9.02 -34.26 11.87
C ARG A 742 -8.57 -33.03 12.67
N LEU A 743 -9.28 -32.69 13.75
CA LEU A 743 -8.94 -31.59 14.63
C LEU A 743 -7.64 -31.86 15.41
N ALA A 744 -7.47 -33.06 15.97
CA ALA A 744 -6.26 -33.47 16.67
C ALA A 744 -5.03 -33.44 15.74
N SER A 745 -5.14 -33.98 14.52
CA SER A 745 -4.07 -33.93 13.51
C SER A 745 -3.70 -32.49 13.14
N ARG A 746 -4.69 -31.59 12.98
CA ARG A 746 -4.45 -30.16 12.72
C ARG A 746 -3.74 -29.47 13.89
N LYS A 747 -4.19 -29.68 15.13
CA LYS A 747 -3.58 -29.07 16.33
C LYS A 747 -2.20 -29.62 16.63
N TYR A 748 -1.94 -30.90 16.37
CA TYR A 748 -0.58 -31.43 16.32
C TYR A 748 0.30 -30.65 15.31
N GLY A 749 -0.20 -30.34 14.11
CA GLY A 749 0.53 -29.54 13.14
C GLY A 749 0.94 -28.17 13.67
N GLU A 750 0.03 -27.46 14.37
CA GLU A 750 0.33 -26.16 15.00
C GLU A 750 1.39 -26.30 16.12
N ILE A 751 1.28 -27.32 16.99
CA ILE A 751 2.23 -27.60 18.08
C ILE A 751 3.61 -28.01 17.53
N ASN A 752 3.65 -28.89 16.53
CA ASN A 752 4.88 -29.34 15.88
C ASN A 752 5.58 -28.16 15.18
N SER A 753 4.86 -27.33 14.42
CA SER A 753 5.42 -26.13 13.82
C SER A 753 6.01 -25.17 14.87
N PHE A 754 5.35 -25.01 16.01
CA PHE A 754 5.87 -24.21 17.12
C PHE A 754 7.13 -24.85 17.73
N TYR A 755 7.11 -26.16 18.02
CA TYR A 755 8.25 -26.87 18.59
C TYR A 755 9.46 -26.89 17.64
N SER A 756 9.25 -27.03 16.34
CA SER A 756 10.31 -27.11 15.32
C SER A 756 10.78 -25.75 14.78
N ALA A 757 10.20 -24.62 15.21
CA ALA A 757 10.60 -23.28 14.73
C ALA A 757 12.10 -23.01 14.93
N ALA A 758 12.82 -22.67 13.87
CA ALA A 758 14.26 -22.49 13.91
C ALA A 758 14.64 -21.04 14.29
N ALA A 759 15.61 -20.89 15.19
CA ALA A 759 16.17 -19.58 15.52
C ALA A 759 16.80 -18.91 14.28
N ASP A 760 16.80 -17.58 14.23
CA ASP A 760 17.39 -16.72 13.20
C ASP A 760 16.84 -16.86 11.76
N THR A 761 16.01 -17.88 11.50
CA THR A 761 15.31 -18.12 10.22
C THR A 761 13.79 -18.07 10.34
N THR A 762 13.22 -18.13 11.55
CA THR A 762 11.76 -17.99 11.75
C THR A 762 11.39 -16.57 12.18
N TYR A 763 10.53 -15.92 11.40
CA TYR A 763 9.79 -14.74 11.84
C TYR A 763 8.43 -15.14 12.38
N VAL A 764 8.05 -14.60 13.54
CA VAL A 764 6.70 -14.69 14.09
C VAL A 764 5.93 -13.40 13.83
N VAL A 765 4.70 -13.55 13.37
CA VAL A 765 3.77 -12.46 13.07
C VAL A 765 2.67 -12.52 14.11
N ALA A 766 2.75 -11.65 15.11
CA ALA A 766 1.75 -11.57 16.18
C ALA A 766 0.45 -10.98 15.63
N MET A 767 -0.65 -11.75 15.66
CA MET A 767 -1.90 -11.37 15.00
C MET A 767 -3.14 -11.43 15.89
N ALA A 768 -3.86 -10.30 15.96
CA ALA A 768 -5.22 -10.21 16.47
C ALA A 768 -6.22 -10.22 15.28
N GLY A 769 -6.91 -11.35 15.08
CA GLY A 769 -7.82 -11.51 13.94
C GLY A 769 -7.07 -11.48 12.59
N GLN A 770 -7.17 -10.39 11.84
CA GLN A 770 -6.41 -10.14 10.60
C GLN A 770 -5.35 -9.04 10.75
N LYS A 771 -5.24 -8.41 11.94
CA LYS A 771 -4.27 -7.35 12.20
C LYS A 771 -2.96 -7.92 12.72
N VAL A 772 -1.88 -7.69 11.98
CA VAL A 772 -0.50 -7.80 12.43
C VAL A 772 -0.24 -6.72 13.49
N LEU A 773 0.05 -7.15 14.72
CA LEU A 773 0.44 -6.28 15.83
C LEU A 773 1.96 -6.10 15.87
N ALA A 774 2.71 -7.13 15.49
CA ALA A 774 4.17 -7.07 15.38
C ALA A 774 4.73 -8.19 14.50
N ILE A 775 5.96 -7.97 14.04
CA ILE A 775 6.83 -8.98 13.44
C ILE A 775 8.07 -9.11 14.34
N GLY A 776 8.41 -10.33 14.73
CA GLY A 776 9.57 -10.64 15.56
C GLY A 776 10.38 -11.80 15.01
N LEU A 777 11.66 -11.89 15.35
CA LEU A 777 12.55 -12.99 15.02
C LEU A 777 12.66 -13.96 16.19
N VAL A 778 12.50 -15.26 15.96
CA VAL A 778 12.79 -16.29 16.98
C VAL A 778 14.30 -16.31 17.23
N THR A 779 14.73 -16.11 18.48
CA THR A 779 16.16 -15.99 18.85
C THR A 779 16.69 -17.16 19.67
N GLY A 780 15.91 -18.24 19.83
CA GLY A 780 16.31 -19.38 20.64
C GLY A 780 15.30 -20.52 20.61
N GLY A 781 15.64 -21.61 21.31
CA GLY A 781 14.88 -22.84 21.36
C GLY A 781 13.52 -22.73 22.08
N TYR A 782 12.74 -23.79 21.94
CA TYR A 782 11.54 -24.01 22.74
C TYR A 782 11.91 -24.23 24.22
N PHE A 783 11.07 -23.77 25.13
CA PHE A 783 11.13 -24.08 26.56
C PHE A 783 9.72 -24.19 27.16
N PHE A 784 9.58 -24.93 28.26
CA PHE A 784 8.33 -25.08 28.99
C PHE A 784 8.36 -24.32 30.32
N ASP A 785 7.26 -23.65 30.64
CA ASP A 785 7.05 -22.90 31.88
C ASP A 785 5.67 -23.24 32.45
N GLU A 786 5.64 -24.22 33.36
CA GLU A 786 4.42 -24.74 33.99
C GLU A 786 3.65 -23.69 34.83
N THR A 787 4.26 -22.52 35.10
CA THR A 787 3.64 -21.47 35.93
C THR A 787 2.73 -20.52 35.14
N LYS A 788 2.73 -20.61 33.80
CA LYS A 788 1.97 -19.72 32.89
C LYS A 788 0.72 -20.38 32.33
N GLU A 789 -0.29 -19.58 31.98
CA GLU A 789 -1.48 -20.05 31.26
C GLU A 789 -1.13 -20.65 29.88
N TYR A 790 -0.12 -20.09 29.21
CA TYR A 790 0.51 -20.63 28.00
C TYR A 790 1.97 -20.96 28.31
N GLY A 791 2.22 -22.22 28.69
CA GLY A 791 3.52 -22.67 29.19
C GLY A 791 4.54 -23.00 28.10
N HIS A 792 4.10 -23.31 26.89
CA HIS A 792 5.00 -23.65 25.79
C HIS A 792 5.51 -22.37 25.11
N CYS A 793 6.75 -21.99 25.39
CA CYS A 793 7.30 -20.68 25.06
C CYS A 793 8.45 -20.75 24.05
N ARG A 794 8.65 -19.64 23.31
CA ARG A 794 9.84 -19.39 22.48
C ARG A 794 10.31 -17.94 22.57
N PRO A 795 11.61 -17.67 22.76
CA PRO A 795 12.14 -16.31 22.85
C PRO A 795 12.15 -15.65 21.46
N VAL A 796 11.76 -14.37 21.43
CA VAL A 796 11.53 -13.58 20.22
C VAL A 796 12.03 -12.15 20.40
N ARG A 797 12.87 -11.69 19.48
CA ARG A 797 13.25 -10.28 19.34
C ARG A 797 12.29 -9.59 18.39
N TRP A 798 11.44 -8.71 18.91
CA TRP A 798 10.51 -7.91 18.11
C TRP A 798 11.27 -6.95 17.18
N LEU A 799 11.05 -7.09 15.88
CA LEU A 799 11.70 -6.28 14.84
C LEU A 799 10.89 -5.02 14.52
N LYS A 800 9.56 -5.17 14.42
CA LYS A 800 8.64 -4.04 14.21
C LYS A 800 7.34 -4.28 14.97
N VAL A 801 6.79 -3.23 15.56
CA VAL A 801 5.53 -3.26 16.33
C VAL A 801 4.64 -2.09 15.88
N PHE A 802 3.34 -2.34 15.72
CA PHE A 802 2.38 -1.41 15.11
C PHE A 802 1.29 -1.00 16.09
N GLU A 803 1.17 0.29 16.41
CA GLU A 803 0.22 0.78 17.43
C GLU A 803 -1.25 0.58 17.06
N LYS A 804 -1.61 0.67 15.77
CA LYS A 804 -2.99 0.48 15.28
C LYS A 804 -3.24 -0.89 14.64
N GLY A 805 -2.20 -1.71 14.58
CA GLY A 805 -2.09 -2.92 13.76
C GLY A 805 -2.06 -2.63 12.25
N LYS A 806 -1.48 -3.55 11.47
CA LYS A 806 -1.47 -3.54 9.99
C LYS A 806 -2.26 -4.74 9.47
N THR A 807 -3.13 -4.57 8.49
CA THR A 807 -3.94 -5.68 7.96
C THR A 807 -3.18 -6.36 6.83
N LEU A 808 -3.11 -7.69 6.82
CA LEU A 808 -2.56 -8.45 5.67
C LEU A 808 -3.43 -8.22 4.42
N PRO A 809 -2.84 -8.08 3.21
CA PRO A 809 -3.61 -7.84 1.98
C PRO A 809 -4.55 -8.99 1.62
N VAL A 810 -4.11 -10.24 1.74
CA VAL A 810 -4.93 -11.42 1.46
C VAL A 810 -5.57 -11.92 2.74
N GLU A 811 -6.89 -11.73 2.83
CA GLU A 811 -7.68 -12.09 4.00
C GLU A 811 -7.77 -13.61 4.25
N GLY A 812 -7.78 -13.99 5.53
CA GLY A 812 -8.18 -15.33 5.97
C GLY A 812 -7.04 -16.30 6.22
N GLU A 813 -5.83 -16.01 5.76
CA GLU A 813 -4.67 -16.88 5.95
C GLU A 813 -4.36 -17.13 7.44
N GLY A 814 -4.26 -18.41 7.81
CA GLY A 814 -4.06 -18.87 9.18
C GLY A 814 -5.15 -18.46 10.18
N LYS A 815 -6.30 -17.91 9.74
CA LYS A 815 -7.39 -17.51 10.65
C LYS A 815 -7.90 -18.74 11.42
N LEU A 816 -8.17 -18.58 12.73
CA LEU A 816 -8.55 -19.66 13.65
C LEU A 816 -7.47 -20.76 13.87
N THR A 817 -6.20 -20.43 13.64
CA THR A 817 -5.03 -21.21 14.09
C THR A 817 -4.28 -20.45 15.19
N THR A 818 -3.62 -21.20 16.07
CA THR A 818 -2.76 -20.68 17.15
C THR A 818 -1.37 -20.37 16.61
N PHE A 819 -0.78 -21.28 15.82
CA PHE A 819 0.51 -21.10 15.15
C PHE A 819 0.47 -21.70 13.75
N TYR A 820 0.76 -20.92 12.70
CA TYR A 820 0.60 -21.34 11.30
C TYR A 820 1.57 -20.63 10.35
N GLU A 821 2.17 -21.38 9.44
CA GLU A 821 3.08 -20.89 8.40
C GLU A 821 2.31 -20.07 7.36
N LEU A 822 2.62 -18.77 7.22
CA LEU A 822 2.12 -17.94 6.14
C LEU A 822 2.85 -18.30 4.85
N LYS A 823 2.11 -18.57 3.77
CA LYS A 823 2.58 -19.10 2.49
C LYS A 823 2.17 -18.24 1.29
N ASN A 824 1.13 -17.42 1.43
CA ASN A 824 0.67 -16.53 0.38
C ASN A 824 1.76 -15.48 0.06
N SER A 825 2.13 -15.43 -1.22
CA SER A 825 3.17 -14.56 -1.76
C SER A 825 2.96 -13.07 -1.43
N GLU A 826 1.75 -12.55 -1.60
CA GLU A 826 1.42 -11.13 -1.37
C GLU A 826 1.53 -10.77 0.12
N ASN A 827 1.01 -11.62 1.00
CA ASN A 827 1.15 -11.46 2.45
C ASN A 827 2.63 -11.46 2.88
N ILE A 828 3.47 -12.32 2.29
CA ILE A 828 4.91 -12.37 2.58
C ILE A 828 5.63 -11.13 2.03
N CYS A 829 5.34 -10.68 0.80
CA CYS A 829 5.89 -9.42 0.25
C CYS A 829 5.58 -8.24 1.16
N TYR A 830 4.31 -8.10 1.57
CA TYR A 830 3.88 -7.06 2.49
C TYR A 830 4.56 -7.12 3.85
N LEU A 831 4.79 -8.32 4.40
CA LEU A 831 5.52 -8.46 5.65
C LEU A 831 6.99 -8.03 5.54
N TYR A 832 7.64 -8.21 4.37
CA TYR A 832 8.97 -7.63 4.11
C TYR A 832 8.93 -6.12 3.87
N SER A 833 7.96 -5.57 3.13
CA SER A 833 7.84 -4.11 2.94
C SER A 833 7.68 -3.40 4.29
N LEU A 834 6.82 -3.96 5.16
CA LEU A 834 6.69 -3.53 6.55
C LEU A 834 8.03 -3.58 7.30
N LEU A 835 8.83 -4.65 7.19
CA LEU A 835 10.14 -4.73 7.86
C LEU A 835 11.14 -3.68 7.34
N HIS A 836 11.20 -3.44 6.03
CA HIS A 836 12.15 -2.52 5.39
C HIS A 836 11.82 -1.04 5.57
N GLY A 837 10.65 -0.71 6.15
CA GLY A 837 10.24 0.69 6.31
C GLY A 837 9.58 1.29 5.08
N ARG A 838 9.48 0.53 3.98
CA ARG A 838 8.54 0.79 2.89
C ARG A 838 7.12 0.54 3.41
N ASP A 839 6.57 1.52 4.12
CA ASP A 839 5.20 1.48 4.64
C ASP A 839 4.17 1.79 3.52
N GLU A 840 4.55 1.43 2.29
CA GLU A 840 3.74 1.45 1.08
C GLU A 840 2.78 0.26 1.15
N THR A 841 1.50 0.57 0.95
CA THR A 841 0.47 -0.45 0.78
C THR A 841 0.80 -1.29 -0.46
N PRO A 842 0.64 -2.63 -0.41
CA PRO A 842 1.01 -3.50 -1.51
C PRO A 842 0.01 -3.31 -2.66
N ASN A 843 0.36 -2.41 -3.57
CA ASN A 843 -0.37 -2.10 -4.80
C ASN A 843 0.57 -2.08 -6.03
N ASP A 844 1.82 -2.55 -5.87
CA ASP A 844 2.76 -2.81 -6.94
C ASP A 844 2.82 -4.31 -7.24
N VAL A 845 1.97 -4.73 -8.17
CA VAL A 845 2.23 -5.94 -8.97
C VAL A 845 2.93 -5.45 -10.24
N PRO A 846 4.17 -5.87 -10.53
CA PRO A 846 4.86 -5.44 -11.74
C PRO A 846 4.39 -6.23 -12.96
N GLU A 847 4.06 -5.52 -14.05
CA GLU A 847 4.29 -6.02 -15.40
C GLU A 847 4.56 -4.85 -16.37
N GLU A 848 5.38 -5.10 -17.41
CA GLU A 848 6.08 -4.04 -18.14
C GLU A 848 5.22 -3.27 -19.16
N ALA A 849 5.31 -1.93 -19.13
CA ALA A 849 5.24 -1.01 -20.29
C ALA A 849 5.41 0.44 -19.81
N PRO A 850 5.88 1.40 -20.63
CA PRO A 850 6.41 2.67 -20.13
C PRO A 850 5.34 3.59 -19.52
N VAL A 851 5.65 4.15 -18.34
CA VAL A 851 4.81 5.15 -17.68
C VAL A 851 4.93 6.50 -18.40
N GLU A 852 4.00 6.78 -19.30
CA GLU A 852 3.65 8.15 -19.63
C GLU A 852 3.13 8.86 -18.36
N GLN A 853 3.42 10.17 -18.25
CA GLN A 853 2.99 10.99 -17.12
C GLN A 853 1.46 10.90 -16.93
N ILE A 854 1.01 10.28 -15.84
CA ILE A 854 -0.41 10.10 -15.56
C ILE A 854 -1.07 11.48 -15.40
N ARG A 855 -1.88 11.85 -16.39
CA ARG A 855 -2.64 13.09 -16.38
C ARG A 855 -3.77 13.00 -15.35
N PRO A 856 -4.16 14.11 -14.71
CA PRO A 856 -5.32 14.12 -13.82
C PRO A 856 -6.59 13.75 -14.58
N ILE A 857 -7.59 13.21 -13.85
CA ILE A 857 -8.92 12.95 -14.39
C ILE A 857 -9.56 14.28 -14.80
N SER A 858 -10.04 14.37 -16.04
CA SER A 858 -10.86 15.49 -16.50
C SER A 858 -12.28 15.01 -16.76
N PHE A 859 -13.24 15.39 -15.91
CA PHE A 859 -14.63 14.98 -16.12
C PHE A 859 -15.26 15.64 -17.35
N ASN A 860 -14.79 16.84 -17.69
CA ASN A 860 -15.09 17.51 -18.95
C ASN A 860 -13.91 17.25 -19.91
N THR A 861 -14.15 16.43 -20.92
CA THR A 861 -13.15 16.04 -21.94
C THR A 861 -13.31 16.81 -23.25
N GLY A 862 -14.36 17.64 -23.37
CA GLY A 862 -14.69 18.39 -24.58
C GLY A 862 -15.32 17.54 -25.69
N LEU A 863 -15.93 16.40 -25.34
CA LEU A 863 -16.49 15.48 -26.34
C LEU A 863 -17.79 16.03 -26.94
N ILE A 864 -17.74 16.47 -28.20
CA ILE A 864 -18.92 16.95 -28.93
C ILE A 864 -19.67 15.76 -29.54
N SER A 865 -20.97 15.66 -29.27
CA SER A 865 -21.89 14.71 -29.92
C SER A 865 -23.30 15.30 -29.96
N ASP A 866 -24.04 15.01 -31.03
CA ASP A 866 -25.44 15.40 -31.23
C ASP A 866 -26.43 14.52 -30.45
N GLN A 867 -25.95 13.42 -29.85
CA GLN A 867 -26.77 12.49 -29.08
C GLN A 867 -26.79 12.87 -27.59
N PRO A 868 -27.99 12.89 -26.96
CA PRO A 868 -28.10 13.04 -25.51
C PRO A 868 -27.30 12.00 -24.73
N ARG A 869 -26.70 12.43 -23.62
CA ARG A 869 -25.95 11.51 -22.74
C ARG A 869 -26.86 10.51 -22.05
N ASN A 870 -28.03 10.93 -21.58
CA ASN A 870 -29.01 10.04 -20.95
C ASN A 870 -30.27 9.98 -21.84
N ARG A 871 -30.53 8.85 -22.52
CA ARG A 871 -31.62 8.73 -23.51
C ARG A 871 -32.47 7.46 -23.34
N ILE A 872 -33.79 7.56 -23.48
CA ILE A 872 -34.72 6.41 -23.47
C ILE A 872 -35.51 6.35 -24.77
N LEU A 873 -35.34 5.26 -25.53
CA LEU A 873 -36.18 4.93 -26.68
C LEU A 873 -37.39 4.12 -26.19
N PHE A 874 -38.61 4.58 -26.49
CA PHE A 874 -39.85 3.94 -26.04
C PHE A 874 -40.92 3.87 -27.12
N GLY A 875 -41.93 3.04 -26.89
CA GLY A 875 -43.02 2.75 -27.83
C GLY A 875 -43.35 1.26 -27.87
N ALA A 876 -44.23 0.87 -28.78
CA ALA A 876 -44.80 -0.48 -28.81
C ALA A 876 -43.79 -1.60 -29.17
N PRO A 877 -44.12 -2.88 -28.90
CA PRO A 877 -43.32 -4.03 -29.35
C PRO A 877 -43.19 -4.08 -30.89
N GLY A 878 -41.96 -4.23 -31.39
CA GLY A 878 -41.69 -4.38 -32.83
C GLY A 878 -41.53 -3.08 -33.63
N THR A 879 -41.53 -1.90 -33.00
CA THR A 879 -41.27 -0.60 -33.66
C THR A 879 -39.80 -0.36 -34.05
N GLY A 880 -38.88 -1.17 -33.53
CA GLY A 880 -37.46 -1.13 -33.89
C GLY A 880 -36.50 -0.56 -32.84
N LYS A 881 -36.96 -0.24 -31.62
CA LYS A 881 -36.15 0.36 -30.52
C LYS A 881 -34.69 -0.13 -30.44
N SER A 882 -34.46 -1.41 -30.16
CA SER A 882 -33.10 -1.96 -30.02
C SER A 882 -32.32 -2.03 -31.35
N PHE A 883 -33.00 -2.00 -32.50
CA PHE A 883 -32.35 -1.88 -33.81
C PHE A 883 -31.86 -0.45 -34.07
N THR A 884 -32.70 0.55 -33.82
CA THR A 884 -32.34 1.98 -33.88
C THR A 884 -31.16 2.27 -32.95
N LEU A 885 -31.24 1.81 -31.70
CA LEU A 885 -30.18 1.99 -30.70
C LEU A 885 -28.87 1.30 -31.10
N ASN A 886 -28.92 0.12 -31.76
CA ASN A 886 -27.71 -0.50 -32.33
C ASN A 886 -27.06 0.37 -33.40
N HIS A 887 -27.85 0.90 -34.34
CA HIS A 887 -27.36 1.72 -35.43
C HIS A 887 -26.78 3.05 -34.95
N GLU A 888 -27.47 3.72 -34.02
CA GLU A 888 -26.98 4.95 -33.37
C GLU A 888 -25.71 4.70 -32.53
N LYS A 889 -25.59 3.53 -31.89
CA LYS A 889 -24.37 3.10 -31.18
C LYS A 889 -23.21 2.91 -32.16
N ASP A 890 -23.45 2.23 -33.28
CA ASP A 890 -22.41 2.02 -34.31
C ASP A 890 -21.93 3.36 -34.89
N ALA A 891 -22.83 4.35 -35.02
CA ALA A 891 -22.47 5.71 -35.41
C ALA A 891 -21.68 6.47 -34.32
N LEU A 892 -22.12 6.42 -33.06
CA LEU A 892 -21.44 7.10 -31.94
C LEU A 892 -20.01 6.58 -31.74
N LEU A 893 -19.79 5.27 -31.89
CA LEU A 893 -18.51 4.61 -31.67
C LEU A 893 -17.66 4.48 -32.95
N ALA A 894 -18.06 5.12 -34.05
CA ALA A 894 -17.39 4.98 -35.35
C ALA A 894 -15.90 5.40 -35.30
N ASP A 895 -15.59 6.44 -34.52
CA ASP A 895 -14.23 6.94 -34.30
C ASP A 895 -13.53 6.27 -33.09
N GLY A 896 -14.07 5.15 -32.60
CA GLY A 896 -13.59 4.42 -31.43
C GLY A 896 -14.39 4.68 -30.15
N GLY A 897 -13.95 4.06 -29.06
CA GLY A 897 -14.71 3.98 -27.81
C GLY A 897 -15.25 2.56 -27.55
N GLU A 898 -16.02 2.40 -26.49
CA GLU A 898 -16.54 1.08 -26.07
C GLU A 898 -18.01 1.15 -25.62
N TYR A 899 -18.68 0.00 -25.56
CA TYR A 899 -20.00 -0.10 -24.94
C TYR A 899 -20.16 -1.37 -24.11
N GLU A 900 -21.06 -1.31 -23.12
CA GLU A 900 -21.60 -2.47 -22.42
C GLU A 900 -23.13 -2.47 -22.56
N ARG A 901 -23.74 -3.64 -22.76
CA ARG A 901 -25.21 -3.79 -22.84
C ARG A 901 -25.71 -4.76 -21.79
N VAL A 902 -26.76 -4.36 -21.08
CA VAL A 902 -27.51 -5.20 -20.13
C VAL A 902 -29.02 -5.13 -20.37
N THR A 903 -29.76 -6.01 -19.72
CA THR A 903 -31.22 -6.03 -19.74
C THR A 903 -31.74 -6.10 -18.31
N PHE A 904 -32.66 -5.21 -17.95
CA PHE A 904 -33.27 -5.21 -16.62
C PHE A 904 -34.37 -6.27 -16.53
N HIS A 905 -34.45 -6.92 -15.36
CA HIS A 905 -35.47 -7.90 -15.00
C HIS A 905 -35.95 -7.60 -13.56
N PRO A 906 -37.08 -8.15 -13.09
CA PRO A 906 -37.67 -7.76 -11.80
C PRO A 906 -36.72 -7.87 -10.60
N ASP A 907 -35.89 -8.93 -10.56
CA ASP A 907 -34.89 -9.14 -9.49
C ASP A 907 -33.54 -8.43 -9.72
N TYR A 908 -33.41 -7.58 -10.74
CA TYR A 908 -32.18 -6.82 -10.99
C TYR A 908 -32.05 -5.72 -9.94
N SER A 909 -30.88 -5.57 -9.35
CA SER A 909 -30.66 -4.73 -8.16
C SER A 909 -29.40 -3.86 -8.28
N TYR A 910 -29.20 -2.94 -7.33
CA TYR A 910 -27.97 -2.15 -7.19
C TYR A 910 -26.70 -3.04 -7.20
N ALA A 911 -26.76 -4.20 -6.53
CA ALA A 911 -25.71 -5.22 -6.48
C ALA A 911 -25.40 -5.90 -7.84
N ASN A 912 -26.28 -5.75 -8.82
CA ASN A 912 -26.06 -6.18 -10.21
C ASN A 912 -25.58 -5.01 -11.08
N PHE A 913 -26.07 -3.80 -10.84
CA PHE A 913 -25.87 -2.63 -11.69
C PHE A 913 -24.59 -1.83 -11.37
N VAL A 914 -24.40 -1.49 -10.09
CA VAL A 914 -23.24 -0.74 -9.60
C VAL A 914 -22.18 -1.71 -9.09
N GLY A 915 -22.56 -2.66 -8.23
CA GLY A 915 -21.67 -3.72 -7.75
C GLY A 915 -21.97 -4.11 -6.29
N THR A 916 -21.35 -5.19 -5.83
CA THR A 916 -21.38 -5.59 -4.40
C THR A 916 -20.29 -6.61 -4.12
N TYR A 917 -19.98 -6.85 -2.85
CA TYR A 917 -19.19 -8.00 -2.44
C TYR A 917 -19.91 -9.32 -2.75
N LYS A 918 -19.21 -10.24 -3.42
CA LYS A 918 -19.71 -11.58 -3.76
C LYS A 918 -18.69 -12.65 -3.41
N PRO A 919 -19.13 -13.88 -3.08
CA PRO A 919 -18.25 -15.03 -3.03
C PRO A 919 -17.67 -15.30 -4.42
N VAL A 920 -16.34 -15.31 -4.53
CA VAL A 920 -15.59 -15.69 -5.74
C VAL A 920 -14.72 -16.90 -5.45
N PRO A 921 -14.58 -17.85 -6.40
CA PRO A 921 -13.72 -19.00 -6.22
C PRO A 921 -12.26 -18.58 -6.20
N CYS A 922 -11.50 -19.12 -5.26
CA CYS A 922 -10.05 -19.00 -5.17
C CYS A 922 -9.45 -20.38 -4.87
N LYS A 923 -8.13 -20.53 -4.98
CA LYS A 923 -7.43 -21.72 -4.49
C LYS A 923 -7.07 -21.53 -3.02
N ASP A 924 -7.36 -22.52 -2.19
CA ASP A 924 -6.88 -22.55 -0.81
C ASP A 924 -5.39 -22.99 -0.72
N SER A 925 -4.88 -23.03 0.51
CA SER A 925 -3.50 -23.42 0.82
C SER A 925 -3.12 -24.85 0.38
N ASP A 926 -4.10 -25.69 0.01
CA ASP A 926 -3.89 -27.06 -0.47
C ASP A 926 -4.06 -27.17 -2.00
N GLY A 927 -4.29 -26.05 -2.72
CA GLY A 927 -4.62 -26.02 -4.15
C GLY A 927 -6.05 -26.46 -4.49
N LYS A 928 -6.93 -26.59 -3.49
CA LYS A 928 -8.33 -26.98 -3.66
C LYS A 928 -9.20 -25.75 -3.88
N ASP A 929 -10.39 -25.97 -4.44
CA ASP A 929 -11.34 -24.89 -4.68
C ASP A 929 -11.97 -24.41 -3.36
N ALA A 930 -11.78 -23.14 -3.07
CA ALA A 930 -12.32 -22.43 -1.91
C ALA A 930 -13.01 -21.13 -2.37
N ILE A 931 -13.57 -20.38 -1.41
CA ILE A 931 -14.37 -19.19 -1.66
C ILE A 931 -13.86 -18.03 -0.80
N THR A 932 -13.49 -16.93 -1.45
CA THR A 932 -13.22 -15.63 -0.80
C THR A 932 -14.31 -14.62 -1.18
N TYR A 933 -14.34 -13.44 -0.56
CA TYR A 933 -15.27 -12.36 -0.91
C TYR A 933 -14.53 -11.17 -1.52
N SER A 934 -14.91 -10.77 -2.73
CA SER A 934 -14.38 -9.57 -3.39
C SER A 934 -15.51 -8.67 -3.89
N TYR A 935 -15.24 -7.38 -4.03
CA TYR A 935 -16.17 -6.46 -4.69
C TYR A 935 -16.22 -6.82 -6.18
N VAL A 936 -17.39 -7.23 -6.66
CA VAL A 936 -17.64 -7.52 -8.07
C VAL A 936 -18.37 -6.33 -8.68
N PRO A 937 -17.71 -5.51 -9.51
CA PRO A 937 -18.33 -4.33 -10.12
C PRO A 937 -19.47 -4.74 -11.06
N GLY A 938 -20.47 -3.88 -11.14
CA GLY A 938 -21.55 -3.97 -12.12
C GLY A 938 -21.21 -3.21 -13.43
N PRO A 939 -22.09 -3.30 -14.43
CA PRO A 939 -21.95 -2.62 -15.72
C PRO A 939 -21.71 -1.11 -15.63
N PHE A 940 -22.37 -0.45 -14.66
CA PHE A 940 -22.19 0.98 -14.44
C PHE A 940 -20.74 1.30 -14.05
N MET A 941 -20.22 0.63 -13.02
CA MET A 941 -18.86 0.86 -12.53
C MET A 941 -17.78 0.46 -13.55
N ARG A 942 -17.97 -0.61 -14.32
CA ARG A 942 -17.06 -0.98 -15.41
C ARG A 942 -17.01 0.09 -16.50
N THR A 943 -18.16 0.57 -16.96
CA THR A 943 -18.24 1.61 -18.01
C THR A 943 -17.64 2.92 -17.50
N TYR A 944 -17.91 3.26 -16.24
CA TYR A 944 -17.38 4.43 -15.55
C TYR A 944 -15.85 4.43 -15.41
N VAL A 945 -15.26 3.31 -14.98
CA VAL A 945 -13.78 3.17 -14.92
C VAL A 945 -13.15 3.37 -16.30
N LYS A 946 -13.73 2.77 -17.35
CA LYS A 946 -13.22 2.91 -18.72
C LYS A 946 -13.28 4.36 -19.22
N SER A 947 -14.39 5.06 -18.98
CA SER A 947 -14.55 6.46 -19.39
C SER A 947 -13.57 7.38 -18.66
N LEU A 948 -13.33 7.16 -17.37
CA LEU A 948 -12.33 7.90 -16.59
C LEU A 948 -10.89 7.58 -17.00
N ARG A 949 -10.53 6.33 -17.31
CA ARG A 949 -9.21 5.99 -17.87
C ARG A 949 -8.95 6.75 -19.16
N ASN A 950 -9.90 6.74 -20.09
CA ASN A 950 -9.77 7.47 -21.36
C ASN A 950 -9.78 9.00 -21.18
N SER A 951 -10.45 9.55 -20.17
CA SER A 951 -10.46 10.99 -19.87
C SER A 951 -9.06 11.58 -19.58
N ARG A 952 -8.08 10.74 -19.27
CA ARG A 952 -6.68 11.11 -19.04
C ARG A 952 -5.83 11.17 -20.32
N THR A 953 -6.42 10.95 -21.49
CA THR A 953 -5.73 10.93 -22.80
C THR A 953 -6.01 12.19 -23.61
N ASP A 954 -5.15 12.53 -24.58
CA ASP A 954 -5.38 13.63 -25.54
C ASP A 954 -6.59 13.40 -26.47
N ALA A 955 -7.09 12.17 -26.56
CA ALA A 955 -8.12 11.75 -27.52
C ALA A 955 -9.28 11.06 -26.80
N SER A 956 -10.13 11.86 -26.17
CA SER A 956 -11.36 11.38 -25.54
C SER A 956 -12.26 10.63 -26.55
N LYS A 957 -12.88 9.54 -26.09
CA LYS A 957 -13.76 8.66 -26.85
C LYS A 957 -15.05 8.40 -26.07
N PRO A 958 -16.18 8.18 -26.75
CA PRO A 958 -17.45 7.86 -26.11
C PRO A 958 -17.45 6.45 -25.46
N PHE A 959 -18.03 6.35 -24.27
CA PHE A 959 -18.31 5.09 -23.58
C PHE A 959 -19.81 4.97 -23.31
N LEU A 960 -20.45 3.94 -23.85
CA LEU A 960 -21.92 3.80 -23.81
C LEU A 960 -22.37 2.61 -22.96
N LEU A 961 -23.22 2.88 -21.97
CA LEU A 961 -23.98 1.86 -21.25
C LEU A 961 -25.39 1.73 -21.84
N ILE A 962 -25.75 0.55 -22.35
CA ILE A 962 -27.07 0.27 -22.92
C ILE A 962 -27.91 -0.56 -21.96
N ILE A 963 -29.09 -0.06 -21.58
CA ILE A 963 -30.03 -0.71 -20.67
C ILE A 963 -31.31 -1.08 -21.41
N GLU A 964 -31.40 -2.33 -21.88
CA GLU A 964 -32.65 -2.83 -22.45
C GLU A 964 -33.71 -3.02 -21.36
N GLU A 965 -34.97 -2.70 -21.68
CA GLU A 965 -36.15 -2.94 -20.84
C GLU A 965 -36.08 -2.28 -19.45
N ILE A 966 -35.60 -1.02 -19.38
CA ILE A 966 -35.27 -0.30 -18.12
C ILE A 966 -36.40 -0.28 -17.08
N ASN A 967 -37.67 -0.25 -17.52
CA ASN A 967 -38.83 -0.26 -16.63
C ASN A 967 -39.25 -1.65 -16.11
N ARG A 968 -38.52 -2.74 -16.41
CA ARG A 968 -38.77 -4.07 -15.83
C ARG A 968 -38.18 -4.29 -14.44
N ALA A 969 -37.37 -3.37 -13.96
CA ALA A 969 -36.87 -3.34 -12.59
C ALA A 969 -37.33 -2.05 -11.89
N ASN A 970 -37.25 -2.02 -10.56
CA ASN A 970 -37.44 -0.78 -9.80
C ASN A 970 -36.23 0.15 -10.00
N VAL A 971 -36.30 1.02 -11.00
CA VAL A 971 -35.17 1.87 -11.43
C VAL A 971 -34.55 2.70 -10.30
N ALA A 972 -35.34 3.20 -9.36
CA ALA A 972 -34.83 3.96 -8.21
C ALA A 972 -33.99 3.07 -7.28
N ALA A 973 -34.41 1.82 -7.04
CA ALA A 973 -33.67 0.85 -6.23
C ALA A 973 -32.44 0.26 -6.97
N VAL A 974 -32.46 0.22 -8.31
CA VAL A 974 -31.32 -0.25 -9.11
C VAL A 974 -30.22 0.81 -9.21
N PHE A 975 -30.59 2.08 -9.41
CA PHE A 975 -29.63 3.18 -9.49
C PHE A 975 -29.18 3.69 -8.12
N GLY A 976 -29.97 3.52 -7.05
CA GLY A 976 -29.56 3.88 -5.69
C GLY A 976 -29.17 5.36 -5.56
N ASP A 977 -27.93 5.62 -5.13
CA ASP A 977 -27.32 6.95 -5.03
C ASP A 977 -26.83 7.49 -6.40
N VAL A 978 -26.32 6.63 -7.27
CA VAL A 978 -25.94 6.94 -8.67
C VAL A 978 -27.08 7.60 -9.47
N PHE A 979 -28.34 7.42 -9.04
CA PHE A 979 -29.51 8.18 -9.51
C PHE A 979 -29.29 9.70 -9.57
N GLN A 980 -28.55 10.28 -8.62
CA GLN A 980 -28.26 11.71 -8.56
C GLN A 980 -27.25 12.16 -9.63
N LEU A 981 -26.36 11.27 -10.06
CA LEU A 981 -25.35 11.55 -11.10
C LEU A 981 -25.96 11.71 -12.50
N LEU A 982 -27.24 11.37 -12.66
CA LEU A 982 -27.97 11.54 -13.91
C LEU A 982 -28.41 12.99 -14.18
N ASP A 983 -28.34 13.91 -13.19
CA ASP A 983 -28.50 15.35 -13.45
C ASP A 983 -27.22 15.87 -14.18
N ARG A 984 -27.36 16.26 -15.44
CA ARG A 984 -26.30 16.77 -16.33
C ARG A 984 -26.25 18.29 -16.30
N GLY A 985 -25.06 18.88 -16.19
CA GLY A 985 -24.83 20.32 -16.32
C GLY A 985 -24.70 20.78 -17.77
N ASP A 986 -24.50 22.08 -17.98
CA ASP A 986 -24.28 22.70 -19.30
C ASP A 986 -23.03 22.16 -20.04
N ASP A 987 -22.15 21.46 -19.32
CA ASP A 987 -20.94 20.79 -19.83
C ASP A 987 -21.08 19.27 -19.96
N GLU A 988 -22.31 18.73 -19.86
CA GLU A 988 -22.66 17.30 -19.92
C GLU A 988 -22.03 16.42 -18.81
N VAL A 989 -21.34 17.01 -17.84
CA VAL A 989 -20.85 16.34 -16.63
C VAL A 989 -21.98 16.23 -15.59
N SER A 990 -21.91 15.26 -14.67
CA SER A 990 -22.80 15.25 -13.50
C SER A 990 -22.68 16.54 -12.69
N GLU A 991 -23.78 17.29 -12.58
CA GLU A 991 -23.86 18.58 -11.87
C GLU A 991 -23.53 18.40 -10.37
N TYR A 992 -24.14 17.40 -9.75
CA TYR A 992 -23.98 17.06 -8.34
C TYR A 992 -23.15 15.78 -8.17
N PRO A 993 -22.08 15.79 -7.33
CA PRO A 993 -21.35 14.59 -6.98
C PRO A 993 -22.13 13.77 -5.94
N ILE A 994 -21.80 12.48 -5.84
CA ILE A 994 -22.15 11.63 -4.68
C ILE A 994 -20.88 11.18 -3.96
N GLN A 995 -21.00 10.89 -2.67
CA GLN A 995 -19.90 10.33 -1.88
C GLN A 995 -19.75 8.83 -2.20
N ALA A 996 -18.54 8.41 -2.53
CA ALA A 996 -18.24 6.99 -2.74
C ALA A 996 -18.22 6.23 -1.41
N SER A 997 -18.81 5.03 -1.38
CA SER A 997 -18.62 4.10 -0.27
C SER A 997 -17.20 3.51 -0.27
N GLU A 998 -16.70 3.07 0.89
CA GLU A 998 -15.30 2.61 1.05
C GLU A 998 -14.90 1.47 0.10
N ASP A 999 -15.83 0.60 -0.27
CA ASP A 999 -15.64 -0.46 -1.26
C ASP A 999 -15.51 0.09 -2.68
N ILE A 1000 -16.33 1.09 -3.05
CA ILE A 1000 -16.23 1.78 -4.33
C ILE A 1000 -14.94 2.61 -4.41
N LYS A 1001 -14.56 3.33 -3.34
CA LYS A 1001 -13.28 4.06 -3.28
C LYS A 1001 -12.07 3.16 -3.53
N ARG A 1002 -12.03 2.00 -2.86
CA ARG A 1002 -10.95 1.01 -3.04
C ARG A 1002 -10.95 0.42 -4.44
N TYR A 1003 -12.12 0.10 -4.99
CA TYR A 1003 -12.24 -0.36 -6.37
C TYR A 1003 -11.75 0.69 -7.37
N LEU A 1004 -12.17 1.95 -7.23
CA LEU A 1004 -11.74 3.06 -8.08
C LEU A 1004 -10.23 3.33 -7.95
N ALA A 1005 -9.66 3.30 -6.74
CA ALA A 1005 -8.22 3.44 -6.54
C ALA A 1005 -7.43 2.28 -7.16
N GLY A 1006 -7.91 1.03 -7.05
CA GLY A 1006 -7.28 -0.12 -7.70
C GLY A 1006 -7.33 -0.07 -9.23
N GLU A 1007 -8.39 0.49 -9.81
CA GLU A 1007 -8.53 0.57 -11.27
C GLU A 1007 -7.94 1.85 -11.88
N LEU A 1008 -7.93 2.97 -11.16
CA LEU A 1008 -7.53 4.28 -11.66
C LEU A 1008 -6.21 4.80 -11.04
N GLY A 1009 -5.61 4.08 -10.09
CA GLY A 1009 -4.41 4.48 -9.37
C GLY A 1009 -4.62 5.66 -8.41
N GLY A 1010 -3.67 5.90 -7.51
CA GLY A 1010 -3.83 6.89 -6.43
C GLY A 1010 -4.51 6.31 -5.18
N ASN A 1011 -4.89 7.17 -4.24
CA ASN A 1011 -5.44 6.76 -2.95
C ASN A 1011 -6.98 6.65 -2.99
N PRO A 1012 -7.60 5.80 -2.14
CA PRO A 1012 -9.06 5.74 -2.02
C PRO A 1012 -9.74 7.09 -1.74
N ASP A 1013 -9.07 8.00 -1.01
CA ASP A 1013 -9.61 9.32 -0.70
C ASP A 1013 -9.63 10.28 -1.91
N ASP A 1014 -8.79 10.04 -2.93
CA ASP A 1014 -8.81 10.78 -4.20
C ASP A 1014 -10.12 10.49 -4.99
N TYR A 1015 -10.80 9.39 -4.65
CA TYR A 1015 -12.08 8.94 -5.21
C TYR A 1015 -13.24 9.10 -4.23
N SER A 1016 -13.11 10.01 -3.27
CA SER A 1016 -14.16 10.31 -2.28
C SER A 1016 -15.48 10.80 -2.92
N GLU A 1017 -15.42 11.43 -4.09
CA GLU A 1017 -16.58 11.85 -4.88
C GLU A 1017 -16.64 11.18 -6.25
N ILE A 1018 -17.86 10.86 -6.69
CA ILE A 1018 -18.16 10.28 -8.00
C ILE A 1018 -18.94 11.31 -8.84
N ARG A 1019 -18.56 11.49 -10.11
CA ARG A 1019 -19.26 12.29 -11.14
C ARG A 1019 -19.15 11.60 -12.48
N ILE A 1020 -20.23 11.39 -13.21
CA ILE A 1020 -20.17 10.81 -14.55
C ILE A 1020 -19.59 11.86 -15.52
N PRO A 1021 -18.52 11.56 -16.26
CA PRO A 1021 -17.91 12.49 -17.22
C PRO A 1021 -18.77 12.71 -18.48
N ASP A 1022 -18.43 13.74 -19.25
CA ASP A 1022 -19.07 14.11 -20.53
C ASP A 1022 -18.88 13.06 -21.64
N ASN A 1023 -17.89 12.17 -21.51
CA ASN A 1023 -17.63 11.08 -22.44
C ASN A 1023 -18.39 9.78 -22.12
N MET A 1024 -19.20 9.74 -21.04
CA MET A 1024 -20.00 8.57 -20.69
C MET A 1024 -21.51 8.78 -20.94
N PHE A 1025 -22.06 7.92 -21.79
CA PHE A 1025 -23.46 7.88 -22.22
C PHE A 1025 -24.19 6.71 -21.56
N ILE A 1026 -25.48 6.89 -21.30
CA ILE A 1026 -26.40 5.85 -20.83
C ILE A 1026 -27.67 5.90 -21.69
N TRP A 1027 -27.87 4.91 -22.55
CA TRP A 1027 -29.07 4.79 -23.38
C TRP A 1027 -29.89 3.59 -22.97
N ALA A 1028 -31.21 3.67 -23.12
CA ALA A 1028 -32.11 2.62 -22.68
C ALA A 1028 -33.28 2.37 -23.65
N THR A 1029 -33.89 1.18 -23.54
CA THR A 1029 -35.17 0.87 -24.18
C THR A 1029 -36.26 0.66 -23.13
N MET A 1030 -37.50 1.06 -23.45
CA MET A 1030 -38.65 0.93 -22.56
C MET A 1030 -39.88 0.39 -23.32
N ASN A 1031 -40.55 -0.63 -22.76
CA ASN A 1031 -41.88 -1.08 -23.19
C ASN A 1031 -42.91 -0.62 -22.15
N SER A 1032 -43.65 0.46 -22.44
CA SER A 1032 -44.48 1.15 -21.44
C SER A 1032 -45.75 0.39 -21.00
N ALA A 1033 -46.16 -0.67 -21.69
CA ALA A 1033 -47.40 -1.41 -21.38
C ALA A 1033 -47.24 -2.93 -21.19
N ASP A 1034 -46.01 -3.46 -21.12
CA ASP A 1034 -45.78 -4.88 -20.83
C ASP A 1034 -46.26 -5.25 -19.41
N GLN A 1035 -46.70 -6.51 -19.22
CA GLN A 1035 -47.10 -6.98 -17.89
C GLN A 1035 -45.86 -7.09 -16.97
N GLY A 1036 -45.95 -6.51 -15.77
CA GLY A 1036 -44.88 -6.58 -14.77
C GLY A 1036 -43.84 -5.45 -14.81
N VAL A 1037 -44.09 -4.37 -15.56
CA VAL A 1037 -43.25 -3.17 -15.52
C VAL A 1037 -43.53 -2.31 -14.28
N PHE A 1038 -42.49 -1.66 -13.75
CA PHE A 1038 -42.55 -0.74 -12.63
C PHE A 1038 -42.85 0.69 -13.10
N PRO A 1039 -43.64 1.47 -12.34
CA PRO A 1039 -43.85 2.88 -12.63
C PRO A 1039 -42.57 3.68 -12.36
N MET A 1040 -42.10 4.43 -13.36
CA MET A 1040 -40.99 5.37 -13.21
C MET A 1040 -41.49 6.72 -12.70
N ASP A 1041 -40.87 7.23 -11.64
CA ASP A 1041 -41.23 8.52 -11.04
C ASP A 1041 -40.80 9.72 -11.91
N THR A 1042 -41.29 10.91 -11.56
CA THR A 1042 -41.07 12.15 -12.32
C THR A 1042 -39.64 12.71 -12.16
N ALA A 1043 -38.96 12.45 -11.04
CA ALA A 1043 -37.59 12.87 -10.81
C ALA A 1043 -36.58 11.97 -11.54
N PHE A 1044 -36.91 10.70 -11.79
CA PHE A 1044 -36.19 9.88 -12.75
C PHE A 1044 -36.40 10.40 -14.17
N LYS A 1045 -37.66 10.57 -14.60
CA LYS A 1045 -37.97 10.98 -16.00
C LYS A 1045 -37.33 12.29 -16.44
N ARG A 1046 -37.25 13.32 -15.58
CA ARG A 1046 -36.67 14.62 -15.96
C ARG A 1046 -35.16 14.58 -16.33
N ARG A 1047 -34.47 13.46 -16.08
CA ARG A 1047 -33.01 13.29 -16.25
C ARG A 1047 -32.62 12.52 -17.53
N TRP A 1048 -33.60 12.30 -18.40
CA TRP A 1048 -33.45 11.52 -19.63
C TRP A 1048 -34.23 12.17 -20.76
N ASP A 1049 -33.64 12.17 -21.95
CA ASP A 1049 -34.35 12.50 -23.18
C ASP A 1049 -35.15 11.30 -23.68
N PHE A 1050 -36.46 11.50 -23.83
CA PHE A 1050 -37.39 10.46 -24.28
C PHE A 1050 -37.60 10.55 -25.79
N THR A 1051 -37.16 9.54 -26.52
CA THR A 1051 -37.48 9.38 -27.95
C THR A 1051 -38.59 8.36 -28.13
N TYR A 1052 -39.76 8.81 -28.60
CA TYR A 1052 -40.85 7.92 -29.00
C TYR A 1052 -40.59 7.36 -30.40
N LEU A 1053 -40.80 6.05 -30.58
CA LEU A 1053 -40.90 5.40 -31.89
C LEU A 1053 -42.36 4.99 -32.13
N GLY A 1054 -42.99 5.61 -33.12
CA GLY A 1054 -44.37 5.38 -33.50
C GLY A 1054 -44.63 3.97 -34.04
N ILE A 1055 -45.91 3.59 -34.02
CA ILE A 1055 -46.36 2.23 -34.36
C ILE A 1055 -46.08 1.83 -35.82
N ASP A 1056 -45.85 2.79 -36.72
CA ASP A 1056 -45.67 2.60 -38.16
C ASP A 1056 -44.34 3.16 -38.72
N ASP A 1057 -43.55 3.91 -37.94
CA ASP A 1057 -42.39 4.70 -38.42
C ASP A 1057 -41.35 3.88 -39.20
N SER A 1058 -41.18 2.60 -38.82
CA SER A 1058 -40.19 1.69 -39.40
C SER A 1058 -40.77 0.72 -40.46
N GLU A 1059 -41.94 1.00 -41.05
CA GLU A 1059 -42.66 0.00 -41.85
C GLU A 1059 -42.14 -0.25 -43.27
N ALA A 1060 -41.33 0.65 -43.83
CA ALA A 1060 -40.89 0.61 -45.22
C ALA A 1060 -40.28 -0.75 -45.64
N GLY A 1061 -39.58 -1.44 -44.73
CA GLY A 1061 -38.96 -2.74 -45.01
C GLY A 1061 -39.89 -3.97 -44.92
N ILE A 1062 -41.20 -3.79 -44.68
CA ILE A 1062 -42.20 -4.88 -44.69
C ILE A 1062 -43.38 -4.65 -45.66
N VAL A 1063 -43.44 -3.49 -46.32
CA VAL A 1063 -44.46 -3.19 -47.33
C VAL A 1063 -44.35 -4.21 -48.48
N GLY A 1064 -45.50 -4.69 -48.97
CA GLY A 1064 -45.60 -5.66 -50.07
C GLY A 1064 -45.33 -7.11 -49.67
N LYS A 1065 -45.04 -7.42 -48.40
CA LYS A 1065 -44.76 -8.79 -47.93
C LYS A 1065 -46.05 -9.58 -47.74
N LYS A 1066 -46.37 -10.43 -48.72
CA LYS A 1066 -47.62 -11.19 -48.85
C LYS A 1066 -47.45 -12.67 -48.45
N VAL A 1067 -48.55 -13.31 -48.06
CA VAL A 1067 -48.63 -14.74 -47.72
C VAL A 1067 -50.02 -15.30 -48.04
N ILE A 1068 -50.12 -16.56 -48.48
CA ILE A 1068 -51.41 -17.25 -48.59
C ILE A 1068 -51.80 -17.82 -47.22
N LEU A 1069 -53.01 -17.53 -46.75
CA LEU A 1069 -53.58 -18.05 -45.50
C LEU A 1069 -54.96 -18.66 -45.75
N GLY A 1070 -55.33 -19.65 -44.94
CA GLY A 1070 -56.62 -20.36 -45.06
C GLY A 1070 -56.66 -21.41 -46.18
N GLN A 1071 -57.73 -22.19 -46.19
CA GLN A 1071 -57.99 -23.30 -47.12
C GLN A 1071 -59.39 -23.17 -47.72
N GLY A 1072 -59.58 -23.71 -48.94
CA GLY A 1072 -60.88 -23.66 -49.64
C GLY A 1072 -61.42 -22.24 -49.76
N GLU A 1073 -62.69 -22.03 -49.40
CA GLU A 1073 -63.37 -20.73 -49.43
C GLU A 1073 -62.69 -19.62 -48.61
N TYR A 1074 -61.85 -19.98 -47.63
CA TYR A 1074 -61.11 -19.05 -46.76
C TYR A 1074 -59.71 -18.69 -47.29
N ARG A 1075 -59.25 -19.28 -48.40
CA ARG A 1075 -57.91 -19.07 -48.96
C ARG A 1075 -57.75 -17.62 -49.47
N ARG A 1076 -56.86 -16.83 -48.87
CA ARG A 1076 -56.58 -15.43 -49.25
C ARG A 1076 -55.10 -15.12 -49.29
N ILE A 1077 -54.71 -14.25 -50.20
CA ILE A 1077 -53.42 -13.55 -50.21
C ILE A 1077 -53.53 -12.37 -49.24
N VAL A 1078 -52.65 -12.33 -48.25
CA VAL A 1078 -52.68 -11.36 -47.15
C VAL A 1078 -51.32 -10.72 -47.02
N GLU A 1079 -51.26 -9.38 -47.04
CA GLU A 1079 -50.05 -8.64 -46.69
C GLU A 1079 -49.92 -8.57 -45.16
N TRP A 1080 -48.72 -8.86 -44.63
CA TRP A 1080 -48.46 -8.77 -43.19
C TRP A 1080 -48.69 -7.35 -42.65
N ASN A 1081 -48.29 -6.32 -43.41
CA ASN A 1081 -48.42 -4.94 -42.95
C ASN A 1081 -49.89 -4.50 -42.82
N ALA A 1082 -50.71 -4.74 -43.85
CA ALA A 1082 -52.17 -4.57 -43.78
C ALA A 1082 -52.81 -5.36 -42.62
N LEU A 1083 -52.44 -6.64 -42.43
CA LEU A 1083 -53.01 -7.48 -41.37
C LEU A 1083 -52.69 -6.95 -39.96
N ARG A 1084 -51.44 -6.55 -39.67
CA ARG A 1084 -51.11 -5.97 -38.37
C ARG A 1084 -51.86 -4.65 -38.14
N LYS A 1085 -52.03 -3.80 -39.16
CA LYS A 1085 -52.76 -2.53 -39.06
C LYS A 1085 -54.26 -2.75 -38.82
N ALA A 1086 -54.88 -3.69 -39.52
CA ALA A 1086 -56.26 -4.08 -39.29
C ALA A 1086 -56.49 -4.55 -37.84
N ILE A 1087 -55.61 -5.41 -37.33
CA ILE A 1087 -55.66 -5.88 -35.93
C ILE A 1087 -55.44 -4.70 -34.96
N ASN A 1088 -54.45 -3.84 -35.20
CA ASN A 1088 -54.16 -2.70 -34.33
C ASN A 1088 -55.34 -1.72 -34.25
N ASN A 1089 -55.97 -1.41 -35.39
CA ASN A 1089 -57.14 -0.54 -35.47
C ASN A 1089 -58.32 -1.11 -34.67
N GLU A 1090 -58.57 -2.42 -34.78
CA GLU A 1090 -59.62 -3.10 -34.01
C GLU A 1090 -59.34 -3.05 -32.50
N LEU A 1091 -58.09 -3.29 -32.07
CA LEU A 1091 -57.66 -3.19 -30.67
C LEU A 1091 -57.88 -1.78 -30.10
N LEU A 1092 -57.64 -0.73 -30.89
CA LEU A 1092 -57.91 0.66 -30.49
C LEU A 1092 -59.41 0.90 -30.23
N THR A 1093 -60.33 0.29 -31.00
CA THR A 1093 -61.77 0.39 -30.72
C THR A 1093 -62.14 -0.19 -29.34
N TYR A 1094 -61.37 -1.18 -28.88
CA TYR A 1094 -61.55 -1.81 -27.57
C TYR A 1094 -60.89 -1.03 -26.42
N LYS A 1095 -60.30 0.14 -26.71
CA LYS A 1095 -59.50 0.97 -25.78
C LYS A 1095 -58.25 0.28 -25.24
N VAL A 1096 -57.64 -0.58 -26.04
CA VAL A 1096 -56.29 -1.10 -25.77
C VAL A 1096 -55.27 0.03 -25.93
N ASN A 1097 -54.28 0.11 -25.04
CA ASN A 1097 -53.22 1.12 -25.11
C ASN A 1097 -52.36 0.93 -26.37
N GLU A 1098 -51.97 2.01 -27.01
CA GLU A 1098 -51.09 2.03 -28.19
C GLU A 1098 -49.77 1.28 -27.98
N ASP A 1099 -49.22 1.33 -26.76
CA ASP A 1099 -48.02 0.58 -26.38
C ASP A 1099 -48.20 -0.97 -26.36
N LYS A 1100 -49.43 -1.49 -26.53
CA LYS A 1100 -49.73 -2.93 -26.71
C LYS A 1100 -50.02 -3.30 -28.17
N LEU A 1101 -49.86 -2.38 -29.11
CA LEU A 1101 -50.06 -2.64 -30.53
C LEU A 1101 -48.81 -3.30 -31.15
N MET A 1102 -48.96 -3.86 -32.35
CA MET A 1102 -47.87 -4.55 -33.04
C MET A 1102 -47.20 -3.62 -34.06
N GLY A 1103 -45.94 -3.28 -33.79
CA GLY A 1103 -45.07 -2.58 -34.75
C GLY A 1103 -44.65 -3.46 -35.93
N PRO A 1104 -43.98 -2.90 -36.95
CA PRO A 1104 -43.71 -3.58 -38.21
C PRO A 1104 -42.94 -4.90 -38.04
N TYR A 1105 -41.93 -4.90 -37.18
CA TYR A 1105 -41.02 -6.01 -36.95
C TYR A 1105 -41.41 -6.91 -35.76
N PHE A 1106 -42.68 -6.88 -35.34
CA PHE A 1106 -43.23 -7.85 -34.37
C PHE A 1106 -43.00 -9.30 -34.84
N ILE A 1107 -43.05 -9.52 -36.17
CA ILE A 1107 -42.39 -10.65 -36.83
C ILE A 1107 -41.02 -10.17 -37.34
N SER A 1108 -39.94 -10.80 -36.87
CA SER A 1108 -38.56 -10.41 -37.21
C SER A 1108 -38.24 -10.55 -38.71
N LYS A 1109 -37.52 -9.57 -39.28
CA LYS A 1109 -37.12 -9.49 -40.71
C LYS A 1109 -36.63 -10.81 -41.32
N LYS A 1110 -35.84 -11.62 -40.61
CA LYS A 1110 -35.35 -12.94 -41.09
C LYS A 1110 -36.45 -13.94 -41.48
N ASN A 1111 -37.65 -13.80 -40.92
CA ASN A 1111 -38.81 -14.64 -41.22
C ASN A 1111 -39.72 -14.04 -42.30
N LEU A 1112 -39.46 -12.79 -42.70
CA LEU A 1112 -40.12 -12.05 -43.77
C LEU A 1112 -39.09 -11.90 -44.91
N ARG A 1113 -38.76 -13.03 -45.55
CA ARG A 1113 -37.69 -13.16 -46.58
C ARG A 1113 -37.77 -12.10 -47.68
N GLU A 1114 -36.69 -11.89 -48.42
CA GLU A 1114 -36.59 -10.82 -49.43
C GLU A 1114 -37.56 -10.96 -50.61
N SER A 1115 -38.08 -12.16 -50.90
CA SER A 1115 -39.20 -12.36 -51.84
C SER A 1115 -40.45 -11.58 -51.42
N GLU A 1116 -41.27 -11.15 -52.38
CA GLU A 1116 -42.58 -10.53 -52.07
C GLU A 1116 -43.52 -11.53 -51.39
N MET A 1117 -43.42 -12.82 -51.77
CA MET A 1117 -44.19 -13.90 -51.18
C MET A 1117 -43.42 -14.62 -50.06
N ILE A 1118 -44.06 -14.75 -48.90
CA ILE A 1118 -43.59 -15.46 -47.72
C ILE A 1118 -44.12 -16.91 -47.76
N ASP A 1119 -43.28 -17.86 -47.35
CA ASP A 1119 -43.64 -19.26 -47.12
C ASP A 1119 -44.84 -19.39 -46.14
N PRO A 1120 -46.01 -19.90 -46.60
CA PRO A 1120 -47.19 -20.05 -45.76
C PRO A 1120 -47.00 -20.94 -44.54
N THR A 1121 -46.20 -22.00 -44.64
CA THR A 1121 -45.97 -22.95 -43.54
C THR A 1121 -45.13 -22.30 -42.44
N VAL A 1122 -44.06 -21.59 -42.85
CA VAL A 1122 -43.20 -20.84 -41.92
C VAL A 1122 -43.96 -19.70 -41.26
N PHE A 1123 -44.70 -18.90 -42.04
CA PHE A 1123 -45.48 -17.78 -41.51
C PHE A 1123 -46.58 -18.26 -40.57
N THR A 1124 -47.38 -19.26 -40.96
CA THR A 1124 -48.48 -19.79 -40.14
C THR A 1124 -47.99 -20.31 -38.80
N ARG A 1125 -46.86 -21.03 -38.78
CA ARG A 1125 -46.22 -21.49 -37.55
C ARG A 1125 -45.80 -20.32 -36.64
N ILE A 1126 -45.29 -19.22 -37.21
CA ILE A 1126 -44.87 -18.04 -36.44
C ILE A 1126 -46.08 -17.25 -35.95
N PHE A 1127 -47.08 -17.04 -36.80
CA PHE A 1127 -48.29 -16.29 -36.49
C PHE A 1127 -49.05 -16.92 -35.33
N LYS A 1128 -49.23 -18.25 -35.33
CA LYS A 1128 -49.81 -18.98 -34.18
C LYS A 1128 -48.99 -18.74 -32.90
N ASN A 1129 -47.70 -19.08 -32.93
CA ASN A 1129 -46.83 -19.09 -31.74
C ASN A 1129 -46.32 -17.71 -31.28
N LYS A 1130 -46.63 -16.62 -31.99
CA LYS A 1130 -46.29 -15.24 -31.59
C LYS A 1130 -47.48 -14.30 -31.62
N VAL A 1131 -48.11 -14.12 -32.78
CA VAL A 1131 -49.18 -13.13 -32.95
C VAL A 1131 -50.45 -13.57 -32.23
N ILE A 1132 -50.97 -14.77 -32.51
CA ILE A 1132 -52.15 -15.29 -31.80
C ILE A 1132 -51.85 -15.43 -30.32
N MET A 1133 -50.66 -15.93 -29.94
CA MET A 1133 -50.27 -16.04 -28.53
C MET A 1133 -50.26 -14.68 -27.80
N TYR A 1134 -49.72 -13.63 -28.43
CA TYR A 1134 -49.68 -12.28 -27.85
C TYR A 1134 -51.07 -11.63 -27.76
N LEU A 1135 -51.87 -11.74 -28.83
CA LEU A 1135 -53.25 -11.24 -28.84
C LEU A 1135 -54.11 -11.99 -27.81
N PHE A 1136 -53.91 -13.30 -27.68
CA PHE A 1136 -54.55 -14.11 -26.65
C PHE A 1136 -54.09 -13.61 -25.27
N ASP A 1137 -52.82 -13.74 -24.90
CA ASP A 1137 -52.38 -13.60 -23.51
C ASP A 1137 -52.10 -12.19 -22.98
N ASP A 1138 -51.93 -11.20 -23.86
CA ASP A 1138 -51.72 -9.82 -23.45
C ASP A 1138 -52.65 -8.81 -24.13
N ALA A 1139 -52.39 -8.46 -25.41
CA ALA A 1139 -53.01 -7.28 -26.05
C ALA A 1139 -54.55 -7.32 -26.07
N ALA A 1140 -55.15 -8.49 -26.32
CA ALA A 1140 -56.61 -8.68 -26.29
C ALA A 1140 -57.08 -9.55 -25.11
N LYS A 1141 -56.31 -9.64 -24.01
CA LYS A 1141 -56.57 -10.54 -22.88
C LYS A 1141 -58.02 -10.50 -22.36
N GLN A 1142 -58.64 -9.32 -22.33
CA GLN A 1142 -60.02 -9.09 -21.87
C GLN A 1142 -61.08 -9.09 -23.00
N LYS A 1143 -60.65 -9.22 -24.26
CA LYS A 1143 -61.47 -9.06 -25.48
C LYS A 1143 -61.32 -10.21 -26.48
N ARG A 1144 -60.63 -11.29 -26.10
CA ARG A 1144 -60.36 -12.49 -26.93
C ARG A 1144 -61.58 -12.99 -27.69
N ILE A 1145 -62.74 -13.09 -27.00
CA ILE A 1145 -64.00 -13.58 -27.58
C ILE A 1145 -64.52 -12.67 -28.70
N THR A 1146 -64.34 -11.35 -28.57
CA THR A 1146 -64.73 -10.38 -29.59
C THR A 1146 -63.74 -10.38 -30.74
N LEU A 1147 -62.43 -10.33 -30.44
CA LEU A 1147 -61.36 -10.27 -31.44
C LEU A 1147 -61.34 -11.53 -32.33
N PHE A 1148 -61.46 -12.72 -31.75
CA PHE A 1148 -61.55 -14.00 -32.46
C PHE A 1148 -63.01 -14.34 -32.84
N GLY A 1149 -63.79 -13.33 -33.24
CA GLY A 1149 -65.23 -13.45 -33.46
C GLY A 1149 -65.64 -14.47 -34.53
N GLY A 1150 -64.78 -14.73 -35.52
CA GLY A 1150 -64.98 -15.73 -36.58
C GLY A 1150 -64.59 -17.17 -36.21
N CYS A 1151 -63.99 -17.38 -35.04
CA CYS A 1151 -63.84 -18.72 -34.48
C CYS A 1151 -65.18 -19.29 -33.99
N ASP A 1152 -65.29 -20.62 -33.89
CA ASP A 1152 -66.48 -21.25 -33.31
C ASP A 1152 -66.61 -20.89 -31.82
N GLU A 1153 -67.84 -20.74 -31.29
CA GLU A 1153 -68.07 -20.36 -29.88
C GLU A 1153 -67.29 -21.22 -28.86
N LYS A 1154 -67.12 -22.52 -29.15
CA LYS A 1154 -66.36 -23.47 -28.30
C LYS A 1154 -64.84 -23.35 -28.43
N ALA A 1155 -64.34 -22.45 -29.28
CA ALA A 1155 -62.93 -22.23 -29.58
C ALA A 1155 -62.43 -20.84 -29.19
N LYS A 1156 -63.28 -19.80 -29.22
CA LYS A 1156 -62.97 -18.38 -28.93
C LYS A 1156 -62.16 -18.10 -27.66
N ASN A 1157 -62.15 -19.01 -26.68
CA ASN A 1157 -61.40 -18.90 -25.43
C ASN A 1157 -60.39 -20.06 -25.20
N GLN A 1158 -60.00 -20.79 -26.25
CA GLN A 1158 -59.05 -21.91 -26.16
C GLN A 1158 -57.97 -21.76 -27.24
N TYR A 1159 -56.77 -21.31 -26.84
CA TYR A 1159 -55.62 -21.07 -27.73
C TYR A 1159 -55.37 -22.19 -28.75
N SER A 1160 -55.39 -23.46 -28.29
CA SER A 1160 -55.16 -24.63 -29.14
C SER A 1160 -56.24 -24.86 -30.21
N LYS A 1161 -57.47 -24.38 -30.00
CA LYS A 1161 -58.54 -24.41 -31.01
C LYS A 1161 -58.45 -23.22 -31.96
N ILE A 1162 -58.19 -22.02 -31.45
CA ILE A 1162 -57.94 -20.83 -32.29
C ILE A 1162 -56.78 -21.11 -33.27
N CYS A 1163 -55.72 -21.77 -32.79
CA CYS A 1163 -54.60 -22.21 -33.63
C CYS A 1163 -54.99 -23.20 -34.74
N ARG A 1164 -55.91 -24.15 -34.45
CA ARG A 1164 -56.41 -25.12 -35.46
C ARG A 1164 -57.35 -24.46 -36.47
N GLU A 1165 -58.17 -23.53 -36.01
CA GLU A 1165 -59.04 -22.76 -36.90
C GLU A 1165 -58.24 -21.78 -37.77
N PHE A 1166 -57.10 -21.27 -37.29
CA PHE A 1166 -56.22 -20.46 -38.14
C PHE A 1166 -55.65 -21.25 -39.33
N ASP A 1167 -55.36 -22.55 -39.14
CA ASP A 1167 -54.86 -23.43 -40.20
C ASP A 1167 -55.89 -23.67 -41.33
N THR A 1168 -57.19 -23.45 -41.07
CA THR A 1168 -58.28 -23.64 -42.05
C THR A 1168 -58.93 -22.33 -42.49
N LYS A 1169 -59.28 -21.44 -41.55
CA LYS A 1169 -59.97 -20.15 -41.79
C LYS A 1169 -59.01 -18.99 -42.09
N GLY A 1170 -57.70 -19.11 -41.81
CA GLY A 1170 -56.75 -18.02 -42.02
C GLY A 1170 -57.16 -16.75 -41.27
N VAL A 1171 -57.25 -15.61 -41.97
CA VAL A 1171 -57.69 -14.33 -41.37
C VAL A 1171 -59.15 -14.32 -40.91
N TYR A 1172 -60.00 -15.25 -41.36
CA TYR A 1172 -61.39 -15.37 -40.94
C TYR A 1172 -61.56 -15.93 -39.51
N ILE A 1173 -60.48 -16.18 -38.76
CA ILE A 1173 -60.60 -16.35 -37.29
C ILE A 1173 -60.97 -15.06 -36.58
N PHE A 1174 -60.65 -13.91 -37.17
CA PHE A 1174 -60.86 -12.60 -36.56
C PHE A 1174 -62.31 -12.11 -36.75
N CYS A 1175 -62.69 -11.04 -36.04
CA CYS A 1175 -63.98 -10.37 -36.21
C CYS A 1175 -64.18 -9.83 -37.63
N GLU A 1176 -65.42 -9.45 -37.96
CA GLU A 1176 -65.78 -8.85 -39.25
C GLU A 1176 -65.00 -7.54 -39.52
N GLY A 1177 -64.70 -6.74 -38.49
CA GLY A 1177 -63.91 -5.51 -38.61
C GLY A 1177 -62.49 -5.72 -39.17
N ILE A 1178 -61.91 -6.91 -38.99
CA ILE A 1178 -60.60 -7.29 -39.55
C ILE A 1178 -60.80 -8.12 -40.83
N SER A 1179 -61.61 -9.16 -40.79
CA SER A 1179 -61.72 -10.15 -41.88
C SER A 1179 -62.37 -9.60 -43.16
N SER A 1180 -63.25 -8.60 -43.05
CA SER A 1180 -63.86 -7.93 -44.22
C SER A 1180 -62.85 -7.22 -45.11
N GLN A 1181 -61.70 -6.80 -44.57
CA GLN A 1181 -60.64 -6.10 -45.31
C GLN A 1181 -59.85 -7.00 -46.27
N PHE A 1182 -60.11 -8.32 -46.26
CA PHE A 1182 -59.38 -9.31 -47.06
C PHE A 1182 -60.30 -10.18 -47.94
N ILE A 1183 -61.54 -9.75 -48.21
CA ILE A 1183 -62.53 -10.54 -48.96
C ILE A 1183 -62.07 -10.81 -50.40
N ASP A 1184 -61.58 -9.80 -51.12
CA ASP A 1184 -61.34 -9.86 -52.57
C ASP A 1184 -59.96 -10.42 -52.97
N ASN A 1185 -59.10 -10.77 -52.01
CA ASN A 1185 -57.72 -11.21 -52.28
C ASN A 1185 -57.60 -12.73 -52.49
N GLY A 1186 -58.46 -13.33 -53.32
CA GLY A 1186 -58.23 -14.71 -53.76
C GLY A 1186 -56.95 -14.81 -54.62
N PRO A 1187 -56.17 -15.90 -54.56
CA PRO A 1187 -55.26 -16.21 -55.65
C PRO A 1187 -56.08 -16.42 -56.94
N GLU A 1188 -55.52 -16.04 -58.09
CA GLU A 1188 -56.12 -16.41 -59.38
C GLU A 1188 -56.22 -17.94 -59.49
N ASP A 1189 -57.20 -18.41 -60.26
CA ASP A 1189 -57.60 -19.82 -60.30
C ASP A 1189 -56.58 -20.65 -61.10
N ASP A 1190 -55.50 -21.05 -60.41
CA ASP A 1190 -54.55 -22.08 -60.84
C ASP A 1190 -55.31 -23.42 -60.94
N GLY A 1191 -55.98 -23.66 -62.06
CA GLY A 1191 -56.91 -24.77 -62.23
C GLY A 1191 -56.27 -26.17 -62.23
N GLU A 1192 -56.04 -26.73 -61.04
CA GLU A 1192 -55.77 -28.16 -60.73
C GLU A 1192 -56.38 -28.59 -59.37
#